data_AF-A0A841WRA7-F1
#
_entry.id   AF-A0A841WRA7-F1
#
_cell.length_a   1.000
_cell.length_b   1.000
_cell.length_c   1.000
_cell.angle_alpha   90.00
_cell.angle_beta   90.00
_cell.angle_gamma   90.00
#
_symmetry.space_group_name_H-M   'P 1'
#
loop_
_entity.id
_entity.type
_entity.pdbx_description
1 polymer ?
#
loop_
_entity_poly.entity_id
_entity_poly.type
_entity_poly.pdbx_seq_one_letter_code
_entity_poly.pdbx_strand_id
1 'polypeptide(L)'
;MSKLIVLNLGKGDLNQGFPTVIAQLWQTDTPTPMQFTGGLPGAPQLEHLYQRWQQMYTTLYASLGWRSGELADFEIDEEDVNHISQADFDNLCQQLQDNLNTWLNSSLFLNIDRKLRTQLSPKEEIRCIITAESGQVLKLPWCLWHFFSDYPQAEIALSLPEYARSLKTNPQKTKGKVRILAILGDRHGIDIEKDQNLLRQLPNVELKFLVEPNRSQLTEQLWQSGWDILFFAGHSSSQGKGRMLLNSGESLTIDQLKYGLQKAIAQGLQLAIFNSCDGLGLAQDLANLHLPQVIVMREPVPDRVAQEFLKYFLALFSGGKTLYAAVREARERLQSLEHDFPCATWLPAICQNPAEISPTWEDLCGGRLGLYLPRPNFRHLPAVFLSSFSVTLIVVLIRLFGGLQPLELAAFDQLMQLRPKEEPDSRLLVINITDEDIQAQGQEPRQGSLSDKYLNLLLVKLEQYQPIAIGLDIYRDFSVSANQPELAKRMQKSDRLIAICKRPDPKYDPTGISPPPEIPETRLGFSDFVEDNDGVLRRHLLAMTPNPISSNCTAATAFSVQLAFIYLKKQGITAKFTPNWDLQLGNKTFPRLQNPTGGYQSIDAQGSQILLNYRFSPSVPAIAPQVTLSQVLNGQINPNALKNRIILIGVTSNSSSDYWYTPNGKNPSEIVPGVIIQAQMVSQILSAALDQRPLLWVWSQWADVSWVLGWSFTGSLLAWYLRKITYVSIAITAASCILFGLSSLLLTQGGWIPLIPPMICLLLSSTIFMFISKKLQKS
;
A
#
# COMPACT_ATOMS: atom_id res chain seq x y z
N MET A 1 9.24 -21.08 11.98
CA MET A 1 10.40 -20.42 11.34
C MET A 1 11.31 -21.55 10.90
N SER A 2 11.68 -21.65 9.62
CA SER A 2 12.46 -22.77 9.11
C SER A 2 13.96 -22.50 9.28
N LYS A 3 14.71 -23.43 9.89
CA LYS A 3 16.18 -23.37 9.95
C LYS A 3 16.78 -24.18 8.80
N LEU A 4 17.95 -23.79 8.32
CA LEU A 4 18.71 -24.57 7.33
C LEU A 4 20.10 -24.85 7.89
N ILE A 5 20.49 -26.11 7.93
CA ILE A 5 21.82 -26.58 8.26
C ILE A 5 22.45 -27.07 6.96
N VAL A 6 23.61 -26.53 6.60
CA VAL A 6 24.45 -27.09 5.53
C VAL A 6 25.68 -27.69 6.21
N LEU A 7 25.75 -29.01 6.24
CA LEU A 7 26.86 -29.76 6.80
C LEU A 7 27.78 -30.23 5.67
N ASN A 8 28.87 -29.49 5.47
CA ASN A 8 29.86 -29.78 4.45
C ASN A 8 30.99 -30.62 5.04
N LEU A 9 31.08 -31.87 4.59
CA LEU A 9 32.11 -32.82 5.04
C LEU A 9 33.49 -32.53 4.42
N GLY A 10 33.57 -31.72 3.35
CA GLY A 10 34.81 -31.40 2.67
C GLY A 10 35.41 -32.59 1.92
N LYS A 11 36.75 -32.58 1.79
CA LYS A 11 37.52 -33.65 1.15
C LYS A 11 37.75 -34.81 2.13
N GLY A 12 37.56 -36.04 1.66
CA GLY A 12 37.75 -37.25 2.43
C GLY A 12 36.85 -38.39 1.96
N ASP A 13 37.00 -39.54 2.62
CA ASP A 13 36.18 -40.73 2.44
C ASP A 13 36.02 -41.47 3.79
N LEU A 14 35.30 -42.58 3.79
CA LEU A 14 35.09 -43.37 5.00
C LEU A 14 36.37 -44.06 5.50
N ASN A 15 37.43 -44.18 4.70
CA ASN A 15 38.69 -44.80 5.13
C ASN A 15 39.61 -43.78 5.82
N GLN A 16 39.80 -42.62 5.19
CA GLN A 16 40.70 -41.56 5.66
C GLN A 16 40.02 -40.62 6.67
N GLY A 17 38.69 -40.55 6.67
CA GLY A 17 37.92 -39.60 7.45
C GLY A 17 37.83 -38.21 6.79
N PHE A 18 37.19 -37.29 7.49
CA PHE A 18 36.93 -35.93 7.05
C PHE A 18 37.57 -34.94 8.05
N PRO A 19 38.80 -34.47 7.79
CA PRO A 19 39.54 -33.66 8.75
C PRO A 19 38.93 -32.27 8.99
N THR A 20 38.19 -31.75 8.01
CA THR A 20 37.57 -30.42 8.07
C THR A 20 36.10 -30.50 7.67
N VAL A 21 35.24 -30.65 8.67
CA VAL A 21 33.79 -30.58 8.53
C VAL A 21 33.32 -29.18 8.92
N ILE A 22 32.48 -28.56 8.09
CA ILE A 22 31.93 -27.23 8.29
C ILE A 22 30.41 -27.32 8.36
N ALA A 23 29.82 -26.91 9.48
CA ALA A 23 28.38 -26.76 9.63
C ALA A 23 28.00 -25.29 9.56
N GLN A 24 27.13 -24.94 8.62
CA GLN A 24 26.54 -23.60 8.51
C GLN A 24 25.08 -23.63 8.94
N LEU A 25 24.73 -22.86 9.96
CA LEU A 25 23.36 -22.70 10.43
C LEU A 25 22.80 -21.37 9.93
N TRP A 26 21.85 -21.46 9.00
CA TRP A 26 21.11 -20.36 8.40
C TRP A 26 19.77 -20.17 9.11
N GLN A 27 19.45 -18.93 9.45
CA GLN A 27 18.18 -18.57 10.10
C GLN A 27 17.40 -17.61 9.20
N THR A 28 16.07 -17.73 9.19
CA THR A 28 15.19 -16.95 8.30
C THR A 28 15.33 -15.43 8.50
N ASP A 29 15.72 -14.99 9.70
CA ASP A 29 15.78 -13.58 10.09
C ASP A 29 17.18 -12.95 9.96
N THR A 30 18.23 -13.73 9.63
CA THR A 30 19.62 -13.23 9.52
C THR A 30 20.24 -13.57 8.17
N PRO A 31 20.84 -12.59 7.46
CA PRO A 31 21.39 -12.81 6.11
C PRO A 31 22.72 -13.57 6.10
N THR A 32 23.38 -13.70 7.25
CA THR A 32 24.65 -14.41 7.41
C THR A 32 24.46 -15.67 8.26
N PRO A 33 25.07 -16.81 7.89
CA PRO A 33 25.00 -18.03 8.69
C PRO A 33 25.94 -17.93 9.90
N MET A 34 25.60 -18.68 10.95
CA MET A 34 26.61 -19.08 11.93
C MET A 34 27.41 -20.25 11.35
N GLN A 35 28.71 -20.29 11.61
CA GLN A 35 29.58 -21.36 11.12
C GLN A 35 30.27 -22.06 12.30
N PHE A 36 30.26 -23.38 12.26
CA PHE A 36 30.95 -24.25 13.21
C PHE A 36 31.87 -25.20 12.45
N THR A 37 33.03 -25.50 13.02
CA THR A 37 34.02 -26.40 12.44
C THR A 37 34.29 -27.58 13.37
N GLY A 38 34.66 -28.70 12.76
CA GLY A 38 34.99 -29.96 13.42
C GLY A 38 35.60 -30.92 12.42
N GLY A 39 35.56 -32.21 12.74
CA GLY A 39 36.00 -33.28 11.84
C GLY A 39 35.21 -34.57 12.09
N LEU A 40 35.42 -35.57 11.25
CA LEU A 40 34.96 -36.94 11.44
C LEU A 40 36.16 -37.89 11.22
N PRO A 41 36.40 -38.86 12.11
CA PRO A 41 37.49 -39.82 11.92
C PRO A 41 37.19 -40.77 10.75
N GLY A 42 38.19 -41.52 10.28
CA GLY A 42 37.95 -42.65 9.39
C GLY A 42 37.06 -43.71 10.05
N ALA A 43 36.09 -44.22 9.31
CA ALA A 43 35.17 -45.29 9.69
C ALA A 43 35.06 -46.37 8.59
N PRO A 44 36.16 -47.09 8.27
CA PRO A 44 36.17 -48.12 7.22
C PRO A 44 35.15 -49.24 7.48
N GLN A 45 34.89 -49.53 8.76
CA GLN A 45 33.87 -50.50 9.17
C GLN A 45 32.47 -50.08 8.70
N LEU A 46 32.16 -48.79 8.66
CA LEU A 46 30.86 -48.29 8.22
C LEU A 46 30.66 -48.51 6.72
N GLU A 47 31.73 -48.35 5.93
CA GLU A 47 31.72 -48.67 4.49
C GLU A 47 31.46 -50.16 4.27
N HIS A 48 32.16 -51.04 4.98
CA HIS A 48 31.97 -52.48 4.89
C HIS A 48 30.56 -52.92 5.33
N LEU A 49 30.04 -52.37 6.42
CA LEU A 49 28.67 -52.64 6.89
C LEU A 49 27.63 -52.22 5.86
N TYR A 50 27.82 -51.04 5.26
CA TYR A 50 26.92 -50.55 4.22
C TYR A 50 26.97 -51.42 2.96
N GLN A 51 28.16 -51.82 2.50
CA GLN A 51 28.32 -52.72 1.34
C GLN A 51 27.65 -54.07 1.60
N ARG A 52 27.85 -54.67 2.77
CA ARG A 52 27.19 -55.92 3.16
C ARG A 52 25.67 -55.75 3.24
N TRP A 53 25.19 -54.62 3.79
CA TRP A 53 23.77 -54.31 3.86
C TRP A 53 23.18 -54.18 2.45
N GLN A 54 23.85 -53.46 1.55
CA GLN A 54 23.43 -53.29 0.16
C GLN A 54 23.37 -54.62 -0.59
N GLN A 55 24.36 -55.50 -0.43
CA GLN A 55 24.35 -56.84 -1.02
C GLN A 55 23.15 -57.66 -0.51
N MET A 56 22.98 -57.77 0.81
CA MET A 56 21.87 -58.53 1.39
C MET A 56 20.51 -57.93 1.02
N TYR A 57 20.38 -56.60 1.04
CA TYR A 57 19.18 -55.89 0.62
C TYR A 57 18.86 -56.17 -0.86
N THR A 58 19.86 -56.17 -1.73
CA THR A 58 19.69 -56.45 -3.17
C THR A 58 19.28 -57.90 -3.40
N THR A 59 19.84 -58.85 -2.64
CA THR A 59 19.43 -60.27 -2.70
C THR A 59 18.01 -60.45 -2.16
N LEU A 60 17.64 -59.78 -1.06
CA LEU A 60 16.27 -59.79 -0.54
C LEU A 60 15.29 -59.18 -1.54
N TYR A 61 15.64 -58.03 -2.14
CA TYR A 61 14.89 -57.40 -3.21
C TYR A 61 14.71 -58.35 -4.41
N ALA A 62 15.79 -58.97 -4.87
CA ALA A 62 15.73 -59.96 -5.94
C ALA A 62 14.79 -61.11 -5.56
N SER A 63 14.88 -61.64 -4.34
CA SER A 63 14.00 -62.73 -3.85
C SER A 63 12.53 -62.31 -3.68
N LEU A 64 12.26 -61.04 -3.33
CA LEU A 64 10.90 -60.48 -3.25
C LEU A 64 10.32 -60.23 -4.65
N GLY A 65 11.19 -60.03 -5.65
CA GLY A 65 10.84 -60.01 -7.07
C GLY A 65 10.40 -61.37 -7.63
N TRP A 66 10.65 -62.49 -6.93
CA TRP A 66 10.27 -63.85 -7.36
C TRP A 66 8.78 -64.20 -7.14
N ARG A 67 7.89 -63.21 -7.28
CA ARG A 67 6.48 -63.44 -7.65
C ARG A 67 6.12 -62.87 -9.04
N SER A 68 7.09 -62.33 -9.78
CA SER A 68 6.96 -62.04 -11.22
C SER A 68 8.27 -62.41 -11.91
N GLY A 69 8.21 -63.39 -12.82
CA GLY A 69 9.38 -64.03 -13.41
C GLY A 69 10.35 -63.11 -14.15
N GLU A 70 11.62 -63.54 -14.08
CA GLU A 70 12.73 -63.29 -15.02
C GLU A 70 13.43 -61.92 -14.98
N LEU A 71 14.47 -61.84 -14.14
CA LEU A 71 15.66 -61.02 -14.35
C LEU A 71 16.85 -61.97 -14.60
N ALA A 72 17.00 -62.41 -15.85
CA ALA A 72 18.21 -63.04 -16.34
C ALA A 72 19.21 -61.93 -16.69
N ASP A 73 20.20 -61.68 -15.82
CA ASP A 73 21.55 -61.20 -16.20
C ASP A 73 22.54 -61.03 -15.02
N PHE A 74 22.23 -61.55 -13.83
CA PHE A 74 23.24 -61.72 -12.79
C PHE A 74 23.59 -63.20 -12.69
N GLU A 75 24.67 -63.62 -13.37
CA GLU A 75 25.41 -64.82 -12.97
C GLU A 75 25.97 -64.57 -11.58
N ILE A 76 25.23 -65.01 -10.56
CA ILE A 76 25.76 -65.27 -9.24
C ILE A 76 26.10 -66.75 -9.25
N ASP A 77 27.38 -67.09 -9.08
CA ASP A 77 27.83 -68.47 -8.91
C ASP A 77 26.95 -69.16 -7.85
N GLU A 78 26.20 -70.18 -8.27
CA GLU A 78 25.16 -70.89 -7.49
C GLU A 78 25.72 -71.77 -6.34
N GLU A 79 26.87 -71.45 -5.76
CA GLU A 79 27.48 -72.30 -4.73
C GLU A 79 27.40 -71.78 -3.29
N ASP A 80 26.80 -70.62 -2.98
CA ASP A 80 26.84 -70.13 -1.58
C ASP A 80 25.67 -69.25 -1.08
N VAL A 81 24.41 -69.53 -1.46
CA VAL A 81 23.24 -68.83 -0.85
C VAL A 81 22.33 -69.80 -0.09
N ASN A 82 22.85 -70.33 1.02
CA ASN A 82 22.03 -70.97 2.05
C ASN A 82 21.40 -69.90 2.94
N HIS A 83 20.06 -69.83 2.97
CA HIS A 83 19.22 -69.16 3.98
C HIS A 83 19.76 -67.84 4.58
N ILE A 84 19.47 -66.70 3.93
CA ILE A 84 19.56 -65.40 4.63
C ILE A 84 18.50 -65.40 5.74
N SER A 85 18.95 -65.48 6.99
CA SER A 85 18.07 -65.34 8.16
C SER A 85 17.63 -63.88 8.30
N GLN A 86 16.33 -63.63 8.43
CA GLN A 86 15.78 -62.30 8.74
C GLN A 86 16.48 -61.68 9.97
N ALA A 87 16.81 -62.50 10.97
CA ALA A 87 17.51 -62.05 12.17
C ALA A 87 18.94 -61.55 11.90
N ASP A 88 19.64 -62.11 10.91
CA ASP A 88 20.98 -61.64 10.52
C ASP A 88 20.91 -60.30 9.77
N PHE A 89 19.87 -60.11 8.95
CA PHE A 89 19.63 -58.83 8.28
C PHE A 89 19.23 -57.73 9.28
N ASP A 90 18.34 -58.04 10.23
CA ASP A 90 17.95 -57.11 11.29
C ASP A 90 19.14 -56.74 12.17
N ASN A 91 20.01 -57.72 12.51
CA ASN A 91 21.24 -57.48 13.24
C ASN A 91 22.18 -56.54 12.46
N LEU A 92 22.34 -56.76 11.16
CA LEU A 92 23.15 -55.90 10.30
C LEU A 92 22.59 -54.47 10.22
N CYS A 93 21.27 -54.31 10.16
CA CYS A 93 20.61 -53.00 10.20
C CYS A 93 20.91 -52.27 11.52
N GLN A 94 20.81 -52.98 12.65
CA GLN A 94 21.14 -52.43 13.97
C GLN A 94 22.63 -52.06 14.07
N GLN A 95 23.54 -52.92 13.61
CA GLN A 95 24.98 -52.63 13.58
C GLN A 95 25.27 -51.39 12.74
N LEU A 96 24.64 -51.23 11.58
CA LEU A 96 24.82 -50.07 10.72
C LEU A 96 24.37 -48.78 11.43
N GLN A 97 23.19 -48.80 12.07
CA GLN A 97 22.66 -47.68 12.84
C GLN A 97 23.59 -47.31 14.01
N ASP A 98 24.05 -48.29 14.79
CA ASP A 98 24.91 -48.08 15.95
C ASP A 98 26.28 -47.53 15.55
N ASN A 99 26.88 -48.07 14.48
CA ASN A 99 28.17 -47.60 13.98
C ASN A 99 28.06 -46.19 13.38
N LEU A 100 26.98 -45.89 12.65
CA LEU A 100 26.74 -44.54 12.12
C LEU A 100 26.66 -43.51 13.26
N ASN A 101 25.89 -43.81 14.31
CA ASN A 101 25.74 -42.90 15.43
C ASN A 101 26.99 -42.84 16.32
N THR A 102 27.74 -43.94 16.45
CA THR A 102 29.06 -43.93 17.12
C THR A 102 30.04 -43.01 16.40
N TRP A 103 30.07 -43.08 15.07
CA TRP A 103 30.91 -42.22 14.24
C TRP A 103 30.54 -40.73 14.36
N LEU A 104 29.24 -40.42 14.33
CA LEU A 104 28.72 -39.06 14.50
C LEU A 104 28.83 -38.53 15.94
N ASN A 105 29.06 -39.40 16.93
CA ASN A 105 29.35 -39.01 18.31
C ASN A 105 30.86 -38.91 18.61
N SER A 106 31.72 -38.99 17.59
CA SER A 106 33.16 -38.84 17.76
C SER A 106 33.55 -37.49 18.38
N SER A 107 34.66 -37.47 19.11
CA SER A 107 35.18 -36.25 19.75
C SER A 107 35.46 -35.12 18.76
N LEU A 108 35.80 -35.45 17.52
CA LEU A 108 36.05 -34.50 16.43
C LEU A 108 34.76 -33.79 15.95
N PHE A 109 33.62 -34.46 16.01
CA PHE A 109 32.33 -33.91 15.56
C PHE A 109 31.53 -33.26 16.69
N LEU A 110 31.83 -33.63 17.94
CA LEU A 110 31.10 -33.22 19.15
C LEU A 110 30.90 -31.71 19.28
N ASN A 111 31.84 -30.88 18.81
CA ASN A 111 31.68 -29.43 18.82
C ASN A 111 30.53 -28.97 17.92
N ILE A 112 30.44 -29.50 16.70
CA ILE A 112 29.37 -29.18 15.75
C ILE A 112 28.02 -29.61 16.34
N ASP A 113 27.91 -30.86 16.79
CA ASP A 113 26.68 -31.40 17.34
C ASP A 113 26.16 -30.58 18.54
N ARG A 114 27.03 -30.27 19.52
CA ARG A 114 26.66 -29.44 20.69
C ARG A 114 26.21 -28.04 20.29
N LYS A 115 26.91 -27.40 19.34
CA LYS A 115 26.58 -26.04 18.89
C LYS A 115 25.24 -26.01 18.16
N LEU A 116 24.99 -26.99 17.28
CA LEU A 116 23.69 -27.14 16.62
C LEU A 116 22.58 -27.34 17.65
N ARG A 117 22.76 -28.29 18.58
CA ARG A 117 21.76 -28.60 19.61
C ARG A 117 21.45 -27.44 20.56
N THR A 118 22.42 -26.57 20.81
CA THR A 118 22.24 -25.35 21.61
C THR A 118 21.37 -24.30 20.89
N GLN A 119 21.40 -24.28 19.56
CA GLN A 119 20.78 -23.22 18.74
C GLN A 119 19.44 -23.63 18.12
N LEU A 120 19.05 -24.89 18.24
CA LEU A 120 17.88 -25.48 17.58
C LEU A 120 16.85 -25.96 18.60
N SER A 121 15.56 -25.83 18.26
CA SER A 121 14.45 -26.34 19.08
C SER A 121 13.76 -27.55 18.42
N PRO A 122 13.34 -28.59 19.18
CA PRO A 122 12.62 -29.75 18.65
C PRO A 122 11.31 -29.46 17.89
N LYS A 123 10.71 -28.28 18.12
CA LYS A 123 9.46 -27.86 17.47
C LYS A 123 9.68 -27.11 16.15
N GLU A 124 10.92 -26.80 15.81
CA GLU A 124 11.26 -26.06 14.59
C GLU A 124 11.38 -27.01 13.40
N GLU A 125 10.90 -26.55 12.23
CA GLU A 125 11.19 -27.21 10.96
C GLU A 125 12.65 -26.95 10.58
N ILE A 126 13.42 -28.03 10.40
CA ILE A 126 14.86 -27.97 10.15
C ILE A 126 15.18 -28.70 8.85
N ARG A 127 15.77 -27.99 7.90
CA ARG A 127 16.32 -28.60 6.69
C ARG A 127 17.78 -28.87 6.93
N CYS A 128 18.21 -30.12 6.86
CA CYS A 128 19.61 -30.48 7.01
C CYS A 128 20.14 -30.99 5.66
N ILE A 129 21.13 -30.31 5.09
CA ILE A 129 21.74 -30.69 3.82
C ILE A 129 23.15 -31.22 4.10
N ILE A 130 23.44 -32.47 3.75
CA ILE A 130 24.80 -33.03 3.77
C ILE A 130 25.45 -32.78 2.43
N THR A 131 26.66 -32.22 2.44
CA THR A 131 27.47 -32.04 1.23
C THR A 131 28.80 -32.77 1.34
N ALA A 132 29.12 -33.61 0.34
CA ALA A 132 30.36 -34.39 0.32
C ALA A 132 30.81 -34.70 -1.12
N GLU A 133 32.14 -34.78 -1.35
CA GLU A 133 32.71 -35.21 -2.64
C GLU A 133 32.54 -36.73 -2.86
N SER A 134 32.62 -37.52 -1.79
CA SER A 134 32.50 -38.98 -1.88
C SER A 134 31.04 -39.41 -2.04
N GLY A 135 30.72 -40.12 -3.13
CA GLY A 135 29.38 -40.67 -3.35
C GLY A 135 28.99 -41.74 -2.32
N GLN A 136 29.97 -42.49 -1.79
CA GLN A 136 29.73 -43.55 -0.81
C GLN A 136 29.17 -43.01 0.52
N VAL A 137 29.64 -41.84 0.97
CA VAL A 137 29.14 -41.25 2.22
C VAL A 137 27.75 -40.64 2.05
N LEU A 138 27.41 -40.13 0.86
CA LEU A 138 26.05 -39.64 0.53
C LEU A 138 25.02 -40.79 0.48
N LYS A 139 25.48 -42.00 0.14
CA LYS A 139 24.67 -43.22 0.13
C LYS A 139 24.27 -43.73 1.52
N LEU A 140 24.94 -43.31 2.60
CA LEU A 140 24.58 -43.74 3.94
C LEU A 140 23.13 -43.36 4.32
N PRO A 141 22.44 -44.17 5.14
CA PRO A 141 21.08 -43.89 5.59
C PRO A 141 21.06 -42.80 6.68
N TRP A 142 21.35 -41.56 6.30
CA TRP A 142 21.46 -40.40 7.20
C TRP A 142 20.21 -40.14 8.05
N CYS A 143 19.04 -40.63 7.63
CA CYS A 143 17.81 -40.58 8.42
C CYS A 143 17.90 -41.34 9.76
N LEU A 144 18.88 -42.24 9.92
CA LEU A 144 19.17 -42.99 11.14
C LEU A 144 20.01 -42.21 12.16
N TRP A 145 20.49 -41.02 11.81
CA TRP A 145 21.21 -40.18 12.76
C TRP A 145 20.27 -39.74 13.90
N HIS A 146 20.66 -40.00 15.16
CA HIS A 146 19.88 -39.71 16.36
C HIS A 146 19.41 -38.24 16.45
N PHE A 147 20.12 -37.31 15.80
CA PHE A 147 19.66 -35.94 15.64
C PHE A 147 18.21 -35.85 15.13
N PHE A 148 17.80 -36.66 14.15
CA PHE A 148 16.44 -36.64 13.61
C PHE A 148 15.39 -37.29 14.54
N SER A 149 15.82 -38.00 15.58
CA SER A 149 14.93 -38.46 16.65
C SER A 149 14.65 -37.33 17.65
N ASP A 150 15.67 -36.53 17.95
CA ASP A 150 15.56 -35.37 18.86
C ASP A 150 14.83 -34.18 18.21
N TYR A 151 14.89 -34.09 16.88
CA TYR A 151 14.25 -33.04 16.08
C TYR A 151 13.25 -33.65 15.08
N PRO A 152 12.02 -33.99 15.51
CA PRO A 152 11.05 -34.73 14.70
C PRO A 152 10.51 -33.95 13.50
N GLN A 153 10.75 -32.63 13.42
CA GLN A 153 10.40 -31.80 12.26
C GLN A 153 11.61 -31.53 11.36
N ALA A 154 12.74 -32.22 11.60
CA ALA A 154 13.92 -32.14 10.77
C ALA A 154 13.91 -33.21 9.66
N GLU A 155 14.32 -32.84 8.46
CA GLU A 155 14.52 -33.79 7.38
C GLU A 155 15.81 -33.53 6.59
N ILE A 156 16.38 -34.60 6.07
CA ILE A 156 17.67 -34.66 5.42
C ILE A 156 17.58 -34.52 3.91
N ALA A 157 18.53 -33.79 3.34
CA ALA A 157 18.82 -33.74 1.92
C ALA A 157 20.31 -33.90 1.65
N LEU A 158 20.64 -34.27 0.44
CA LEU A 158 21.98 -34.51 -0.06
C LEU A 158 22.33 -33.47 -1.12
N SER A 159 23.60 -33.10 -1.21
CA SER A 159 24.10 -32.23 -2.26
C SER A 159 25.55 -32.55 -2.59
N LEU A 160 25.95 -32.26 -3.83
CA LEU A 160 27.36 -32.12 -4.17
C LEU A 160 27.92 -30.83 -3.54
N PRO A 161 29.24 -30.76 -3.31
CA PRO A 161 29.88 -29.59 -2.71
C PRO A 161 29.96 -28.39 -3.67
N GLU A 162 29.97 -28.64 -4.98
CA GLU A 162 29.92 -27.60 -6.00
C GLU A 162 28.48 -27.38 -6.48
N TYR A 163 27.99 -26.16 -6.29
CA TYR A 163 26.63 -25.79 -6.70
C TYR A 163 26.54 -24.30 -7.03
N ALA A 164 25.69 -23.97 -7.99
CA ALA A 164 25.43 -22.60 -8.44
C ALA A 164 23.93 -22.37 -8.64
N ARG A 165 23.51 -21.11 -8.69
CA ARG A 165 22.11 -20.76 -9.00
C ARG A 165 21.80 -21.05 -10.45
N SER A 166 20.58 -21.51 -10.70
CA SER A 166 20.05 -21.67 -12.04
C SER A 166 19.86 -20.30 -12.73
N LEU A 167 20.18 -20.22 -14.03
CA LEU A 167 19.90 -19.03 -14.84
C LEU A 167 18.43 -19.03 -15.26
N LYS A 168 17.62 -18.20 -14.62
CA LYS A 168 16.17 -18.11 -14.87
C LYS A 168 15.88 -17.16 -16.04
N THR A 169 15.30 -17.67 -17.12
CA THR A 169 14.71 -16.86 -18.20
C THR A 169 13.25 -16.59 -17.86
N ASN A 170 12.81 -15.34 -17.97
CA ASN A 170 11.53 -14.84 -17.46
C ASN A 170 10.36 -15.82 -17.73
N PRO A 171 9.89 -16.59 -16.73
CA PRO A 171 8.97 -17.68 -16.98
C PRO A 171 7.57 -17.12 -17.23
N GLN A 172 6.95 -17.48 -18.35
CA GLN A 172 5.51 -17.35 -18.52
C GLN A 172 4.83 -18.34 -17.57
N LYS A 173 4.64 -17.97 -16.30
CA LYS A 173 3.89 -18.78 -15.35
C LYS A 173 2.41 -18.80 -15.76
N THR A 174 1.84 -19.99 -15.85
CA THR A 174 0.40 -20.18 -16.11
C THR A 174 -0.41 -19.81 -14.87
N LYS A 175 -1.60 -19.25 -15.12
CA LYS A 175 -2.48 -18.66 -14.10
C LYS A 175 -3.06 -19.74 -13.18
N GLY A 176 -2.40 -20.05 -12.06
CA GLY A 176 -3.01 -20.81 -10.95
C GLY A 176 -2.97 -22.33 -11.08
N LYS A 177 -2.16 -22.91 -11.98
CA LYS A 177 -2.01 -24.37 -12.13
C LYS A 177 -0.55 -24.81 -12.14
N VAL A 178 -0.24 -25.95 -11.52
CA VAL A 178 1.08 -26.62 -11.56
C VAL A 178 1.16 -27.51 -12.80
N ARG A 179 2.17 -27.30 -13.65
CA ARG A 179 2.38 -28.10 -14.87
C ARG A 179 3.35 -29.26 -14.60
N ILE A 180 2.89 -30.49 -14.81
CA ILE A 180 3.67 -31.70 -14.55
C ILE A 180 3.88 -32.47 -15.86
N LEU A 181 5.14 -32.69 -16.21
CA LEU A 181 5.54 -33.63 -17.27
C LEU A 181 5.81 -34.99 -16.62
N ALA A 182 4.95 -35.96 -16.86
CA ALA A 182 5.05 -37.30 -16.31
C ALA A 182 5.51 -38.29 -17.38
N ILE A 183 6.73 -38.79 -17.23
CA ILE A 183 7.37 -39.79 -18.08
C ILE A 183 7.18 -41.15 -17.43
N LEU A 184 6.49 -42.04 -18.14
CA LEU A 184 6.23 -43.39 -17.72
C LEU A 184 7.00 -44.29 -18.68
N GLY A 185 8.10 -44.83 -18.18
CA GLY A 185 9.04 -45.63 -18.96
C GLY A 185 8.50 -47.02 -19.28
N ASP A 186 9.41 -47.97 -19.43
CA ASP A 186 9.09 -49.36 -19.72
C ASP A 186 8.14 -49.99 -18.67
N ARG A 187 7.06 -50.63 -19.15
CA ARG A 187 5.99 -51.18 -18.29
C ARG A 187 6.27 -52.56 -17.68
N HIS A 188 7.37 -53.22 -18.03
CA HIS A 188 7.61 -54.58 -17.57
C HIS A 188 7.82 -54.61 -16.04
N GLY A 189 6.90 -55.20 -15.28
CA GLY A 189 7.03 -55.32 -13.82
C GLY A 189 6.78 -54.04 -13.00
N ILE A 190 6.21 -52.99 -13.61
CA ILE A 190 5.84 -51.72 -12.96
C ILE A 190 4.38 -51.39 -13.27
N ASP A 191 3.55 -51.12 -12.26
CA ASP A 191 2.17 -50.68 -12.45
C ASP A 191 2.09 -49.17 -12.73
N ILE A 192 2.25 -48.84 -14.00
CA ILE A 192 2.18 -47.47 -14.51
C ILE A 192 0.77 -46.86 -14.34
N GLU A 193 -0.29 -47.67 -14.32
CA GLU A 193 -1.67 -47.17 -14.22
C GLU A 193 -1.94 -46.56 -12.84
N LYS A 194 -1.40 -47.18 -11.79
CA LYS A 194 -1.49 -46.66 -10.44
C LYS A 194 -0.80 -45.31 -10.29
N ASP A 195 0.38 -45.13 -10.86
CA ASP A 195 1.08 -43.84 -10.88
C ASP A 195 0.29 -42.75 -11.65
N GLN A 196 -0.32 -43.11 -12.80
CA GLN A 196 -1.20 -42.20 -13.52
C GLN A 196 -2.38 -41.75 -12.66
N ASN A 197 -3.01 -42.68 -11.95
CA ASN A 197 -4.17 -42.39 -11.12
C ASN A 197 -3.82 -41.49 -9.93
N LEU A 198 -2.65 -41.69 -9.30
CA LEU A 198 -2.16 -40.82 -8.23
C LEU A 198 -1.94 -39.38 -8.74
N LEU A 199 -1.32 -39.22 -9.90
CA LEU A 199 -1.07 -37.89 -10.48
C LEU A 199 -2.37 -37.19 -10.89
N ARG A 200 -3.36 -37.92 -11.44
CA ARG A 200 -4.67 -37.36 -11.84
C ARG A 200 -5.49 -36.83 -10.66
N GLN A 201 -5.25 -37.32 -9.45
CA GLN A 201 -5.96 -36.87 -8.24
C GLN A 201 -5.44 -35.55 -7.67
N LEU A 202 -4.34 -35.01 -8.22
CA LEU A 202 -3.74 -33.77 -7.74
C LEU A 202 -4.64 -32.55 -8.02
N PRO A 203 -4.74 -31.61 -7.07
CA PRO A 203 -5.53 -30.39 -7.25
C PRO A 203 -4.76 -29.37 -8.12
N ASN A 204 -5.49 -28.63 -8.97
CA ASN A 204 -4.94 -27.50 -9.74
C ASN A 204 -3.71 -27.84 -10.59
N VAL A 205 -3.69 -29.01 -11.22
CA VAL A 205 -2.59 -29.44 -12.10
C VAL A 205 -2.97 -29.39 -13.59
N GLU A 206 -1.96 -29.21 -14.44
CA GLU A 206 -1.99 -29.53 -15.85
C GLU A 206 -0.99 -30.69 -16.08
N LEU A 207 -1.51 -31.86 -16.40
CA LEU A 207 -0.70 -33.09 -16.54
C LEU A 207 -0.46 -33.41 -18.01
N LYS A 208 0.78 -33.73 -18.35
CA LYS A 208 1.14 -34.34 -19.63
C LYS A 208 1.83 -35.66 -19.39
N PHE A 209 1.16 -36.75 -19.76
CA PHE A 209 1.74 -38.08 -19.72
C PHE A 209 2.48 -38.40 -21.02
N LEU A 210 3.68 -38.95 -20.89
CA LEU A 210 4.45 -39.61 -21.93
C LEU A 210 4.60 -41.07 -21.53
N VAL A 211 3.83 -41.97 -22.15
CA VAL A 211 3.88 -43.41 -21.86
C VAL A 211 4.75 -44.08 -22.91
N GLU A 212 5.78 -44.77 -22.45
CA GLU A 212 6.82 -45.42 -23.25
C GLU A 212 7.33 -44.54 -24.42
N PRO A 213 7.69 -43.26 -24.17
CA PRO A 213 8.05 -42.34 -25.24
C PRO A 213 9.34 -42.76 -25.93
N ASN A 214 9.53 -42.34 -27.17
CA ASN A 214 10.86 -42.31 -27.77
C ASN A 214 11.63 -41.03 -27.37
N ARG A 215 12.94 -41.02 -27.59
CA ARG A 215 13.81 -39.86 -27.27
C ARG A 215 13.34 -38.55 -27.92
N SER A 216 12.83 -38.60 -29.15
CA SER A 216 12.40 -37.41 -29.88
C SER A 216 11.19 -36.76 -29.20
N GLN A 217 10.19 -37.55 -28.82
CA GLN A 217 9.00 -37.10 -28.10
C GLN A 217 9.35 -36.48 -26.75
N LEU A 218 10.23 -37.12 -25.98
CA LEU A 218 10.68 -36.58 -24.69
C LEU A 218 11.45 -35.27 -24.88
N THR A 219 12.38 -35.23 -25.82
CA THR A 219 13.17 -34.03 -26.10
C THR A 219 12.24 -32.88 -26.48
N GLU A 220 11.32 -33.08 -27.41
CA GLU A 220 10.34 -32.06 -27.83
C GLU A 220 9.56 -31.49 -26.64
N GLN A 221 9.07 -32.33 -25.73
CA GLN A 221 8.36 -31.86 -24.53
C GLN A 221 9.25 -31.04 -23.60
N LEU A 222 10.53 -31.43 -23.41
CA LEU A 222 11.47 -30.68 -22.56
C LEU A 222 11.78 -29.28 -23.14
N TRP A 223 11.68 -29.08 -24.45
CA TRP A 223 11.83 -27.76 -25.09
C TRP A 223 10.58 -26.87 -24.99
N GLN A 224 9.42 -27.45 -24.65
CA GLN A 224 8.22 -26.66 -24.39
C GLN A 224 8.37 -25.88 -23.08
N SER A 225 7.85 -24.65 -23.05
CA SER A 225 7.97 -23.77 -21.89
C SER A 225 7.03 -24.17 -20.76
N GLY A 226 7.48 -23.95 -19.52
CA GLY A 226 6.63 -23.82 -18.34
C GLY A 226 6.29 -25.13 -17.61
N TRP A 227 7.19 -26.12 -17.57
CA TRP A 227 7.05 -27.26 -16.66
C TRP A 227 7.49 -26.84 -15.25
N ASP A 228 6.72 -27.22 -14.23
CA ASP A 228 7.04 -26.96 -12.82
C ASP A 228 7.63 -28.21 -12.14
N ILE A 229 7.08 -29.38 -12.48
CA ILE A 229 7.50 -30.69 -11.97
C ILE A 229 7.79 -31.64 -13.13
N LEU A 230 8.89 -32.38 -13.04
CA LEU A 230 9.22 -33.52 -13.89
C LEU A 230 9.06 -34.80 -13.07
N PHE A 231 8.26 -35.74 -13.53
CA PHE A 231 8.07 -37.04 -12.88
C PHE A 231 8.55 -38.15 -13.80
N PHE A 232 9.33 -39.09 -13.28
CA PHE A 232 9.76 -40.30 -13.99
C PHE A 232 9.46 -41.54 -13.14
N ALA A 233 8.76 -42.51 -13.73
CA ALA A 233 8.58 -43.86 -13.20
C ALA A 233 8.95 -44.87 -14.29
N GLY A 234 9.78 -45.87 -13.96
CA GLY A 234 10.30 -46.83 -14.91
C GLY A 234 11.61 -47.45 -14.44
N HIS A 235 12.16 -48.37 -15.23
CA HIS A 235 13.45 -48.97 -14.91
C HIS A 235 14.61 -47.98 -15.10
N SER A 236 15.53 -47.99 -14.14
CA SER A 236 16.80 -47.26 -14.22
C SER A 236 17.96 -48.13 -13.77
N SER A 237 19.11 -48.02 -14.42
CA SER A 237 20.33 -48.77 -14.09
C SER A 237 21.55 -47.86 -14.19
N SER A 238 22.49 -47.99 -13.24
CA SER A 238 23.83 -47.41 -13.32
C SER A 238 24.91 -48.48 -13.28
N GLN A 239 25.36 -48.88 -14.47
CA GLN A 239 26.74 -49.33 -14.63
C GLN A 239 27.63 -48.08 -14.82
N GLY A 240 27.71 -47.23 -13.78
CA GLY A 240 28.56 -46.03 -13.71
C GLY A 240 27.93 -44.69 -14.12
N LYS A 241 26.93 -44.65 -15.02
CA LYS A 241 26.11 -43.46 -15.32
C LYS A 241 24.64 -43.81 -15.27
N GLY A 242 23.80 -42.94 -14.71
CA GLY A 242 22.37 -43.21 -14.56
C GLY A 242 21.68 -43.29 -15.92
N ARG A 243 21.10 -44.44 -16.26
CA ARG A 243 20.32 -44.67 -17.48
C ARG A 243 18.85 -44.83 -17.13
N MET A 244 17.98 -44.14 -17.85
CA MET A 244 16.53 -44.26 -17.78
C MET A 244 16.03 -45.07 -18.99
N LEU A 245 15.33 -46.17 -18.75
CA LEU A 245 14.68 -46.92 -19.82
C LEU A 245 13.36 -46.22 -20.16
N LEU A 246 13.27 -45.66 -21.36
CA LEU A 246 12.06 -44.99 -21.80
C LEU A 246 11.02 -45.97 -22.33
N ASN A 247 11.46 -47.04 -22.97
CA ASN A 247 10.62 -48.11 -23.52
C ASN A 247 11.50 -49.38 -23.68
N SER A 248 10.90 -50.48 -24.15
CA SER A 248 11.56 -51.79 -24.28
C SER A 248 12.81 -51.80 -25.19
N GLY A 249 13.03 -50.77 -26.02
CA GLY A 249 14.15 -50.68 -26.96
C GLY A 249 15.07 -49.47 -26.79
N GLU A 250 14.76 -48.53 -25.91
CA GLU A 250 15.49 -47.26 -25.81
C GLU A 250 15.82 -46.88 -24.36
N SER A 251 17.11 -46.67 -24.08
CA SER A 251 17.61 -46.13 -22.81
C SER A 251 18.38 -44.84 -23.04
N LEU A 252 18.22 -43.87 -22.13
CA LEU A 252 18.88 -42.57 -22.19
C LEU A 252 19.64 -42.23 -20.91
N THR A 253 20.75 -41.52 -21.05
CA THR A 253 21.43 -40.88 -19.92
C THR A 253 20.95 -39.43 -19.74
N ILE A 254 21.14 -38.88 -18.54
CA ILE A 254 20.87 -37.46 -18.27
C ILE A 254 21.73 -36.55 -19.17
N ASP A 255 22.98 -36.94 -19.46
CA ASP A 255 23.86 -36.24 -20.41
C ASP A 255 23.21 -36.07 -21.80
N GLN A 256 22.48 -37.08 -22.27
CA GLN A 256 21.79 -37.03 -23.57
C GLN A 256 20.57 -36.10 -23.59
N LEU A 257 20.03 -35.75 -22.41
CA LEU A 257 18.91 -34.82 -22.21
C LEU A 257 19.36 -33.44 -21.69
N LYS A 258 20.66 -33.25 -21.48
CA LYS A 258 21.27 -32.06 -20.84
C LYS A 258 20.67 -30.74 -21.31
N TYR A 259 20.61 -30.50 -22.62
CA TYR A 259 20.13 -29.22 -23.15
C TYR A 259 18.62 -29.03 -23.00
N GLY A 260 17.84 -30.09 -23.16
CA GLY A 260 16.38 -30.05 -22.93
C GLY A 260 16.07 -29.75 -21.46
N LEU A 261 16.76 -30.44 -20.54
CA LEU A 261 16.61 -30.20 -19.11
C LEU A 261 17.08 -28.81 -18.69
N GLN A 262 18.23 -28.34 -19.20
CA GLN A 262 18.70 -26.96 -18.96
C GLN A 262 17.66 -25.93 -19.42
N LYS A 263 17.02 -26.17 -20.57
CA LYS A 263 15.97 -25.31 -21.09
C LYS A 263 14.73 -25.33 -20.18
N ALA A 264 14.27 -26.50 -19.78
CA ALA A 264 13.14 -26.66 -18.86
C ALA A 264 13.39 -25.98 -17.50
N ILE A 265 14.59 -26.14 -16.93
CA ILE A 265 15.04 -25.48 -15.69
C ILE A 265 15.02 -23.96 -15.85
N ALA A 266 15.62 -23.45 -16.93
CA ALA A 266 15.63 -22.02 -17.21
C ALA A 266 14.21 -21.44 -17.41
N GLN A 267 13.23 -22.27 -17.77
CA GLN A 267 11.85 -21.89 -18.04
C GLN A 267 10.86 -22.16 -16.89
N GLY A 268 11.31 -22.74 -15.76
CA GLY A 268 10.47 -22.87 -14.58
C GLY A 268 10.61 -24.17 -13.80
N LEU A 269 11.21 -25.23 -14.34
CA LEU A 269 11.27 -26.54 -13.68
C LEU A 269 11.98 -26.43 -12.32
N GLN A 270 11.25 -26.71 -11.23
CA GLN A 270 11.75 -26.58 -9.86
C GLN A 270 11.98 -27.93 -9.17
N LEU A 271 11.22 -28.96 -9.53
CA LEU A 271 11.25 -30.27 -8.86
C LEU A 271 11.29 -31.40 -9.89
N ALA A 272 12.19 -32.36 -9.70
CA ALA A 272 12.11 -33.64 -10.39
C ALA A 272 11.94 -34.79 -9.40
N ILE A 273 11.11 -35.79 -9.74
CA ILE A 273 10.82 -36.95 -8.92
C ILE A 273 11.15 -38.19 -9.74
N PHE A 274 12.15 -38.96 -9.30
CA PHE A 274 12.56 -40.22 -9.92
C PHE A 274 12.14 -41.37 -9.02
N ASN A 275 11.02 -41.99 -9.38
CA ASN A 275 10.46 -43.12 -8.69
C ASN A 275 11.00 -44.42 -9.32
N SER A 276 12.33 -44.59 -9.34
CA SER A 276 13.02 -45.67 -10.06
C SER A 276 14.21 -46.24 -9.27
N CYS A 277 14.72 -47.41 -9.70
CA CYS A 277 15.65 -48.26 -8.94
C CYS A 277 17.10 -47.77 -8.81
N ASP A 278 17.45 -46.58 -9.30
CA ASP A 278 18.79 -46.02 -9.16
C ASP A 278 18.78 -44.49 -9.18
N GLY A 279 18.38 -43.93 -8.05
CA GLY A 279 18.09 -42.52 -7.94
C GLY A 279 19.31 -41.62 -7.70
N LEU A 280 20.32 -42.09 -6.97
CA LEU A 280 21.45 -41.25 -6.56
C LEU A 280 22.44 -40.96 -7.71
N GLY A 281 22.70 -41.93 -8.59
CA GLY A 281 23.50 -41.69 -9.79
C GLY A 281 22.85 -40.65 -10.71
N LEU A 282 21.53 -40.77 -10.91
CA LEU A 282 20.73 -39.79 -11.65
C LEU A 282 20.73 -38.41 -10.97
N ALA A 283 20.60 -38.36 -9.64
CA ALA A 283 20.64 -37.10 -8.88
C ALA A 283 21.98 -36.38 -9.02
N GLN A 284 23.10 -37.11 -9.06
CA GLN A 284 24.42 -36.54 -9.27
C GLN A 284 24.55 -35.91 -10.67
N ASP A 285 24.07 -36.61 -11.71
CA ASP A 285 24.06 -36.08 -13.07
C ASP A 285 23.15 -34.83 -13.20
N LEU A 286 22.02 -34.81 -12.48
CA LEU A 286 21.09 -33.67 -12.44
C LEU A 286 21.58 -32.48 -11.61
N ALA A 287 22.40 -32.71 -10.58
CA ALA A 287 22.98 -31.66 -9.77
C ALA A 287 23.88 -30.74 -10.61
N ASN A 288 24.59 -31.29 -11.61
CA ASN A 288 25.37 -30.54 -12.60
C ASN A 288 24.51 -29.62 -13.49
N LEU A 289 23.20 -29.85 -13.57
CA LEU A 289 22.25 -29.01 -14.31
C LEU A 289 21.65 -27.90 -13.43
N HIS A 290 22.04 -27.82 -12.16
CA HIS A 290 21.58 -26.83 -11.18
C HIS A 290 20.06 -26.85 -10.92
N LEU A 291 19.42 -28.00 -11.11
CA LEU A 291 18.01 -28.20 -10.76
C LEU A 291 17.80 -27.95 -9.25
N PRO A 292 16.78 -27.17 -8.82
CA PRO A 292 16.63 -26.80 -7.42
C PRO A 292 16.43 -28.00 -6.46
N GLN A 293 15.60 -28.95 -6.86
CA GLN A 293 15.21 -30.09 -6.01
C GLN A 293 15.01 -31.35 -6.85
N VAL A 294 15.48 -32.47 -6.32
CA VAL A 294 15.23 -33.81 -6.85
C VAL A 294 14.80 -34.73 -5.71
N ILE A 295 13.80 -35.56 -5.92
CA ILE A 295 13.45 -36.67 -5.02
C ILE A 295 13.80 -37.96 -5.74
N VAL A 296 14.57 -38.80 -5.07
CA VAL A 296 15.13 -40.03 -5.63
C VAL A 296 15.11 -41.17 -4.62
N MET A 297 15.34 -42.39 -5.08
CA MET A 297 15.51 -43.56 -4.22
C MET A 297 17.00 -43.89 -4.09
N ARG A 298 17.45 -44.10 -2.85
CA ARG A 298 18.85 -44.33 -2.48
C ARG A 298 19.40 -45.64 -3.06
N GLU A 299 18.56 -46.66 -3.08
CA GLU A 299 18.82 -48.02 -3.58
C GLU A 299 17.60 -48.51 -4.39
N PRO A 300 17.71 -49.64 -5.12
CA PRO A 300 16.57 -50.25 -5.81
C PRO A 300 15.33 -50.36 -4.92
N VAL A 301 14.16 -49.93 -5.41
CA VAL A 301 12.93 -49.85 -4.62
C VAL A 301 11.84 -50.75 -5.23
N PRO A 302 11.12 -51.56 -4.43
CA PRO A 302 9.95 -52.27 -4.90
C PRO A 302 8.85 -51.31 -5.36
N ASP A 303 8.15 -51.64 -6.45
CA ASP A 303 7.10 -50.79 -7.03
C ASP A 303 6.03 -50.39 -6.00
N ARG A 304 5.63 -51.33 -5.12
CA ARG A 304 4.68 -51.06 -4.04
C ARG A 304 5.16 -49.99 -3.05
N VAL A 305 6.45 -49.99 -2.71
CA VAL A 305 7.05 -49.00 -1.79
C VAL A 305 7.14 -47.64 -2.49
N ALA A 306 7.57 -47.63 -3.74
CA ALA A 306 7.67 -46.45 -4.59
C ALA A 306 6.32 -45.75 -4.75
N GLN A 307 5.26 -46.50 -5.04
CA GLN A 307 3.89 -45.99 -5.19
C GLN A 307 3.28 -45.48 -3.88
N GLU A 308 3.45 -46.20 -2.77
CA GLU A 308 2.93 -45.73 -1.47
C GLU A 308 3.66 -44.47 -1.00
N PHE A 309 4.98 -44.37 -1.23
CA PHE A 309 5.72 -43.14 -0.98
C PHE A 309 5.15 -41.98 -1.82
N LEU A 310 5.01 -42.19 -3.14
CA LEU A 310 4.51 -41.17 -4.06
C LEU A 310 3.12 -40.69 -3.66
N LYS A 311 2.22 -41.62 -3.33
CA LYS A 311 0.86 -41.34 -2.83
C LYS A 311 0.86 -40.43 -1.60
N TYR A 312 1.61 -40.79 -0.55
CA TYR A 312 1.66 -39.97 0.66
C TYR A 312 2.33 -38.62 0.42
N PHE A 313 3.46 -38.61 -0.30
CA PHE A 313 4.20 -37.39 -0.60
C PHE A 313 3.35 -36.39 -1.37
N LEU A 314 2.74 -36.81 -2.49
CA LEU A 314 1.92 -35.95 -3.35
C LEU A 314 0.70 -35.40 -2.60
N ALA A 315 0.02 -36.22 -1.79
CA ALA A 315 -1.11 -35.78 -0.98
C ALA A 315 -0.71 -34.71 0.06
N LEU A 316 0.42 -34.91 0.75
CA LEU A 316 0.90 -33.98 1.77
C LEU A 316 1.44 -32.68 1.17
N PHE A 317 2.22 -32.78 0.10
CA PHE A 317 2.83 -31.62 -0.56
C PHE A 317 1.79 -30.75 -1.26
N SER A 318 0.86 -31.34 -2.03
CA SER A 318 -0.25 -30.59 -2.64
C SER A 318 -1.28 -30.07 -1.63
N GLY A 319 -1.34 -30.70 -0.44
CA GLY A 319 -2.12 -30.23 0.72
C GLY A 319 -1.50 -29.06 1.50
N GLY A 320 -0.35 -28.54 1.08
CA GLY A 320 0.25 -27.31 1.63
C GLY A 320 1.40 -27.53 2.63
N LYS A 321 1.84 -28.77 2.87
CA LYS A 321 3.08 -29.00 3.63
C LYS A 321 4.31 -28.56 2.81
N THR A 322 5.38 -28.19 3.50
CA THR A 322 6.68 -27.98 2.84
C THR A 322 7.19 -29.28 2.25
N LEU A 323 8.05 -29.21 1.22
CA LEU A 323 8.62 -30.38 0.57
C LEU A 323 9.32 -31.32 1.59
N TYR A 324 10.12 -30.76 2.49
CA TYR A 324 10.84 -31.53 3.52
C TYR A 324 9.90 -32.21 4.50
N ALA A 325 8.89 -31.51 5.02
CA ALA A 325 7.91 -32.10 5.92
C ALA A 325 7.05 -33.17 5.23
N ALA A 326 6.70 -32.97 3.96
CA ALA A 326 5.96 -33.94 3.16
C ALA A 326 6.76 -35.21 2.91
N VAL A 327 8.05 -35.09 2.52
CA VAL A 327 8.94 -36.26 2.35
C VAL A 327 9.13 -36.99 3.66
N ARG A 328 9.34 -36.27 4.77
CA ARG A 328 9.52 -36.87 6.11
C ARG A 328 8.38 -37.77 6.50
N GLU A 329 7.17 -37.22 6.50
CA GLU A 329 6.00 -37.99 6.90
C GLU A 329 5.68 -39.10 5.89
N ALA A 330 5.84 -38.84 4.58
CA ALA A 330 5.65 -39.88 3.57
C ALA A 330 6.60 -41.07 3.76
N ARG A 331 7.86 -40.79 4.11
CA ARG A 331 8.88 -41.79 4.41
C ARG A 331 8.55 -42.56 5.68
N GLU A 332 8.18 -41.89 6.77
CA GLU A 332 7.80 -42.55 8.03
C GLU A 332 6.57 -43.45 7.87
N ARG A 333 5.60 -43.08 7.02
CA ARG A 333 4.43 -43.92 6.73
C ARG A 333 4.77 -45.24 6.04
N LEU A 334 5.94 -45.34 5.40
CA LEU A 334 6.45 -46.60 4.83
C LEU A 334 6.80 -47.64 5.89
N GLN A 335 6.90 -47.27 7.17
CA GLN A 335 7.18 -48.22 8.26
C GLN A 335 6.18 -49.38 8.29
N SER A 336 4.92 -49.13 7.91
CA SER A 336 3.89 -50.16 7.78
C SER A 336 4.22 -51.25 6.75
N LEU A 337 5.12 -50.97 5.81
CA LEU A 337 5.57 -51.88 4.78
C LEU A 337 6.88 -52.60 5.16
N GLU A 338 7.56 -52.22 6.24
CA GLU A 338 8.87 -52.78 6.59
C GLU A 338 8.84 -54.26 7.00
N HIS A 339 7.65 -54.79 7.31
CA HIS A 339 7.47 -56.24 7.48
C HIS A 339 7.68 -57.01 6.17
N ASP A 340 7.16 -56.49 5.05
CA ASP A 340 7.26 -57.11 3.73
C ASP A 340 8.50 -56.63 2.97
N PHE A 341 8.93 -55.38 3.21
CA PHE A 341 10.01 -54.69 2.53
C PHE A 341 10.94 -54.02 3.54
N PRO A 342 11.90 -54.77 4.11
CA PRO A 342 12.81 -54.25 5.12
C PRO A 342 13.51 -52.96 4.70
N CYS A 343 13.68 -52.02 5.63
CA CYS A 343 14.31 -50.72 5.42
C CYS A 343 13.63 -49.80 4.39
N ALA A 344 12.34 -50.01 4.06
CA ALA A 344 11.60 -49.13 3.15
C ALA A 344 11.68 -47.65 3.54
N THR A 345 11.74 -47.34 4.85
CA THR A 345 11.87 -45.96 5.34
C THR A 345 13.25 -45.34 5.08
N TRP A 346 14.24 -46.09 4.60
CA TRP A 346 15.61 -45.61 4.34
C TRP A 346 15.83 -45.20 2.88
N LEU A 347 14.89 -45.52 1.99
CA LEU A 347 15.10 -45.42 0.54
C LEU A 347 14.86 -43.99 0.01
N PRO A 348 13.75 -43.30 0.31
CA PRO A 348 13.50 -41.98 -0.26
C PRO A 348 14.52 -40.94 0.23
N ALA A 349 15.09 -40.18 -0.70
CA ALA A 349 16.08 -39.15 -0.43
C ALA A 349 15.78 -37.87 -1.22
N ILE A 350 16.02 -36.73 -0.58
CA ILE A 350 16.00 -35.41 -1.23
C ILE A 350 17.42 -35.11 -1.69
N CYS A 351 17.58 -34.67 -2.93
CA CYS A 351 18.79 -34.02 -3.41
C CYS A 351 18.47 -32.55 -3.69
N GLN A 352 19.10 -31.64 -2.95
CA GLN A 352 18.83 -30.21 -3.07
C GLN A 352 20.08 -29.48 -3.56
N ASN A 353 19.90 -28.54 -4.50
CA ASN A 353 20.88 -27.48 -4.76
C ASN A 353 20.83 -26.43 -3.61
N PRO A 354 21.88 -26.29 -2.78
CA PRO A 354 21.87 -25.38 -1.64
C PRO A 354 21.81 -23.89 -2.02
N ALA A 355 22.13 -23.55 -3.27
CA ALA A 355 22.00 -22.18 -3.77
C ALA A 355 20.56 -21.80 -4.18
N GLU A 356 19.63 -22.77 -4.21
CA GLU A 356 18.22 -22.57 -4.55
C GLU A 356 17.30 -22.79 -3.32
N ILE A 357 16.11 -22.19 -3.38
CA ILE A 357 15.08 -22.32 -2.34
C ILE A 357 14.16 -23.48 -2.70
N SER A 358 13.78 -24.29 -1.70
CA SER A 358 12.81 -25.37 -1.88
C SER A 358 11.42 -24.77 -2.17
N PRO A 359 10.73 -25.20 -3.24
CA PRO A 359 9.43 -24.65 -3.62
C PRO A 359 8.32 -25.17 -2.69
N THR A 360 7.30 -24.36 -2.46
CA THR A 360 6.00 -24.83 -1.95
C THR A 360 5.02 -25.09 -3.09
N TRP A 361 3.97 -25.87 -2.85
CA TRP A 361 2.92 -26.10 -3.85
C TRP A 361 2.30 -24.78 -4.35
N GLU A 362 2.10 -23.81 -3.46
CA GLU A 362 1.61 -22.47 -3.82
C GLU A 362 2.57 -21.71 -4.75
N ASP A 363 3.89 -21.81 -4.50
CA ASP A 363 4.91 -21.18 -5.36
C ASP A 363 4.89 -21.76 -6.78
N LEU A 364 4.61 -23.07 -6.90
CA LEU A 364 4.43 -23.76 -8.17
C LEU A 364 3.14 -23.33 -8.88
N CYS A 365 2.03 -23.13 -8.15
CA CYS A 365 0.77 -22.61 -8.71
C CYS A 365 0.87 -21.17 -9.26
N GLY A 366 2.02 -20.49 -9.15
CA GLY A 366 2.17 -19.08 -9.50
C GLY A 366 1.57 -18.12 -8.45
N GLY A 367 1.27 -18.64 -7.26
CA GLY A 367 0.84 -17.84 -6.12
C GLY A 367 2.02 -17.10 -5.51
N ARG A 368 2.30 -15.87 -5.98
CA ARG A 368 2.61 -14.71 -5.12
C ARG A 368 2.79 -13.42 -5.92
N LEU A 369 1.72 -12.63 -5.90
CA LEU A 369 1.76 -11.17 -5.68
C LEU A 369 1.73 -10.87 -4.16
N GLY A 370 2.31 -11.77 -3.36
CA GLY A 370 2.41 -11.58 -1.92
C GLY A 370 3.55 -10.62 -1.60
N LEU A 371 3.19 -9.41 -1.18
CA LEU A 371 4.09 -8.47 -0.53
C LEU A 371 4.79 -9.18 0.64
N TYR A 372 6.04 -9.63 0.44
CA TYR A 372 6.93 -9.95 1.55
C TYR A 372 7.22 -8.64 2.27
N LEU A 373 6.39 -8.32 3.26
CA LEU A 373 6.60 -7.22 4.18
C LEU A 373 7.74 -7.67 5.12
N PRO A 374 8.93 -7.04 5.05
CA PRO A 374 10.04 -7.43 5.90
C PRO A 374 9.66 -7.24 7.37
N ARG A 375 9.98 -8.22 8.22
CA ARG A 375 9.69 -8.11 9.66
C ARG A 375 10.32 -6.82 10.22
N PRO A 376 9.54 -5.95 10.90
CA PRO A 376 10.05 -4.71 11.45
C PRO A 376 11.13 -5.01 12.50
N ASN A 377 12.29 -4.35 12.38
CA ASN A 377 13.40 -4.48 13.33
C ASN A 377 13.20 -3.40 14.39
N PHE A 378 12.78 -3.83 15.57
CA PHE A 378 12.46 -2.96 16.71
C PHE A 378 13.67 -2.15 17.22
N ARG A 379 14.90 -2.51 16.84
CA ARG A 379 16.10 -1.70 17.14
C ARG A 379 16.06 -0.30 16.49
N HIS A 380 15.30 -0.12 15.40
CA HIS A 380 15.14 1.18 14.74
C HIS A 380 13.95 1.99 15.26
N LEU A 381 13.21 1.48 16.26
CA LEU A 381 12.06 2.19 16.83
C LEU A 381 12.45 3.57 17.40
N PRO A 382 13.58 3.75 18.11
CA PRO A 382 14.02 5.09 18.55
C PRO A 382 14.28 6.04 17.37
N ALA A 383 14.72 5.53 16.23
CA ALA A 383 14.95 6.34 15.04
C ALA A 383 13.63 6.83 14.41
N VAL A 384 12.54 6.06 14.51
CA VAL A 384 11.18 6.50 14.10
C VAL A 384 10.73 7.68 14.95
N PHE A 385 10.89 7.61 16.26
CA PHE A 385 10.53 8.71 17.17
C PHE A 385 11.40 9.95 16.90
N LEU A 386 12.72 9.76 16.80
CA LEU A 386 13.66 10.87 16.56
C LEU A 386 13.36 11.58 15.23
N SER A 387 13.22 10.85 14.12
CA SER A 387 12.90 11.46 12.82
C SER A 387 11.57 12.20 12.87
N SER A 388 10.54 11.60 13.49
CA SER A 388 9.20 12.18 13.52
C SER A 388 9.15 13.47 14.34
N PHE A 389 9.75 13.49 15.54
CA PHE A 389 9.78 14.68 16.40
C PHE A 389 10.66 15.79 15.81
N SER A 390 11.85 15.47 15.31
CA SER A 390 12.75 16.47 14.72
C SER A 390 12.12 17.15 13.50
N VAL A 391 11.50 16.37 12.60
CA VAL A 391 10.82 16.94 11.42
C VAL A 391 9.63 17.79 11.83
N THR A 392 8.81 17.31 12.77
CA THR A 392 7.65 18.06 13.26
C THR A 392 8.09 19.38 13.88
N LEU A 393 9.14 19.37 14.72
CA LEU A 393 9.67 20.59 15.34
C LEU A 393 10.11 21.61 14.28
N ILE A 394 10.88 21.18 13.27
CA ILE A 394 11.34 22.06 12.20
C ILE A 394 10.17 22.63 11.40
N VAL A 395 9.22 21.79 10.99
CA VAL A 395 8.07 22.21 10.18
C VAL A 395 7.15 23.16 10.97
N VAL A 396 6.91 22.88 12.25
CA VAL A 396 6.13 23.76 13.14
C VAL A 396 6.85 25.10 13.33
N LEU A 397 8.17 25.12 13.52
CA LEU A 397 8.92 26.38 13.61
C LEU A 397 8.81 27.20 12.33
N ILE A 398 9.01 26.60 11.16
CA ILE A 398 8.83 27.28 9.86
C ILE A 398 7.40 27.80 9.73
N ARG A 399 6.41 27.02 10.15
CA ARG A 399 5.00 27.42 10.15
C ARG A 399 4.78 28.62 11.06
N LEU A 400 5.27 28.64 12.30
CA LEU A 400 5.09 29.75 13.24
C LEU A 400 5.65 31.08 12.73
N PHE A 401 6.72 31.06 11.94
CA PHE A 401 7.28 32.26 11.29
C PHE A 401 6.59 32.64 9.97
N GLY A 402 5.48 32.00 9.61
CA GLY A 402 4.72 32.31 8.39
C GLY A 402 5.27 31.68 7.11
N GLY A 403 6.33 30.87 7.18
CA GLY A 403 6.99 30.32 5.99
C GLY A 403 6.12 29.38 5.14
N LEU A 404 5.10 28.76 5.75
CA LEU A 404 4.14 27.88 5.06
C LEU A 404 2.80 28.55 4.72
N GLN A 405 2.55 29.75 5.23
CA GLN A 405 1.25 30.42 5.10
C GLN A 405 0.80 30.59 3.63
N PRO A 406 1.64 31.03 2.67
CA PRO A 406 1.22 31.15 1.28
C PRO A 406 0.74 29.83 0.67
N LEU A 407 1.40 28.71 1.02
CA LEU A 407 1.04 27.39 0.53
C LEU A 407 -0.24 26.87 1.19
N GLU A 408 -0.42 27.10 2.50
CA GLU A 408 -1.63 26.72 3.22
C GLU A 408 -2.87 27.47 2.69
N LEU A 409 -2.73 28.77 2.37
CA LEU A 409 -3.81 29.57 1.80
C LEU A 409 -4.13 29.18 0.35
N ALA A 410 -3.11 28.91 -0.48
CA ALA A 410 -3.32 28.40 -1.83
C ALA A 410 -4.02 27.02 -1.82
N ALA A 411 -3.65 26.15 -0.87
CA ALA A 411 -4.32 24.86 -0.69
C ALA A 411 -5.78 25.02 -0.22
N PHE A 412 -6.04 25.97 0.68
CA PHE A 412 -7.40 26.32 1.07
C PHE A 412 -8.25 26.76 -0.12
N ASP A 413 -7.70 27.61 -1.00
CA ASP A 413 -8.43 28.07 -2.19
C ASP A 413 -8.79 26.91 -3.13
N GLN A 414 -7.83 26.02 -3.40
CA GLN A 414 -8.05 24.83 -4.21
C GLN A 414 -9.12 23.92 -3.60
N LEU A 415 -9.07 23.69 -2.28
CA LEU A 415 -10.09 22.90 -1.61
C LEU A 415 -11.48 23.57 -1.63
N MET A 416 -11.55 24.91 -1.57
CA MET A 416 -12.79 25.65 -1.74
C MET A 416 -13.41 25.45 -3.13
N GLN A 417 -12.60 25.49 -4.19
CA GLN A 417 -13.06 25.26 -5.57
C GLN A 417 -13.61 23.85 -5.81
N LEU A 418 -13.03 22.86 -5.12
CA LEU A 418 -13.41 21.45 -5.27
C LEU A 418 -14.68 21.05 -4.51
N ARG A 419 -15.27 21.97 -3.74
CA ARG A 419 -16.50 21.68 -2.99
C ARG A 419 -17.69 21.44 -3.93
N PRO A 420 -18.67 20.63 -3.48
CA PRO A 420 -19.92 20.46 -4.20
C PRO A 420 -20.57 21.82 -4.47
N LYS A 421 -21.11 21.99 -5.68
CA LYS A 421 -21.88 23.18 -6.04
C LYS A 421 -23.13 23.26 -5.18
N GLU A 422 -23.46 24.45 -4.72
CA GLU A 422 -24.67 24.75 -3.96
C GLU A 422 -25.70 25.40 -4.90
N GLU A 423 -26.97 25.49 -4.50
CA GLU A 423 -27.99 26.25 -5.26
C GLU A 423 -27.89 27.76 -5.00
N PRO A 424 -28.32 28.64 -5.93
CA PRO A 424 -28.34 30.08 -5.68
C PRO A 424 -29.25 30.46 -4.49
N ASP A 425 -28.88 31.51 -3.74
CA ASP A 425 -29.67 31.96 -2.59
C ASP A 425 -30.92 32.72 -3.06
N SER A 426 -32.06 32.03 -3.02
CA SER A 426 -33.36 32.58 -3.44
C SER A 426 -33.87 33.72 -2.54
N ARG A 427 -33.26 34.01 -1.40
CA ARG A 427 -33.63 35.15 -0.54
C ARG A 427 -33.06 36.47 -1.03
N LEU A 428 -32.11 36.42 -1.96
CA LEU A 428 -31.39 37.55 -2.51
C LEU A 428 -31.80 37.79 -3.97
N LEU A 429 -31.64 39.03 -4.43
CA LEU A 429 -31.60 39.39 -5.84
C LEU A 429 -30.61 40.54 -6.00
N VAL A 430 -29.76 40.47 -7.03
CA VAL A 430 -28.80 41.53 -7.35
C VAL A 430 -29.26 42.29 -8.58
N ILE A 431 -29.30 43.62 -8.47
CA ILE A 431 -29.54 44.55 -9.56
C ILE A 431 -28.18 45.09 -9.99
N ASN A 432 -27.74 44.63 -11.15
CA ASN A 432 -26.48 45.02 -11.75
C ASN A 432 -26.67 46.34 -12.52
N ILE A 433 -25.74 47.26 -12.30
CA ILE A 433 -25.60 48.46 -13.12
C ILE A 433 -24.44 48.21 -14.07
N THR A 434 -24.76 47.92 -15.33
CA THR A 434 -23.77 47.62 -16.38
C THR A 434 -23.27 48.89 -17.08
N ASP A 435 -22.27 48.75 -17.95
CA ASP A 435 -21.80 49.85 -18.80
C ASP A 435 -22.92 50.42 -19.69
N GLU A 436 -23.78 49.55 -20.24
CA GLU A 436 -24.94 49.94 -21.03
C GLU A 436 -25.97 50.70 -20.19
N ASP A 437 -26.20 50.29 -18.95
CA ASP A 437 -27.10 51.00 -18.03
C ASP A 437 -26.56 52.38 -17.64
N ILE A 438 -25.24 52.52 -17.49
CA ILE A 438 -24.59 53.81 -17.23
C ILE A 438 -24.75 54.73 -18.44
N GLN A 439 -24.54 54.22 -19.65
CA GLN A 439 -24.67 54.99 -20.89
C GLN A 439 -26.12 55.34 -21.24
N ALA A 440 -27.08 54.44 -20.98
CA ALA A 440 -28.50 54.64 -21.27
C ALA A 440 -29.12 55.82 -20.49
N GLN A 441 -28.47 56.30 -19.43
CA GLN A 441 -28.91 57.48 -18.67
C GLN A 441 -28.66 58.81 -19.44
N GLY A 442 -27.92 58.78 -20.55
CA GLY A 442 -27.78 59.92 -21.46
C GLY A 442 -27.08 61.12 -20.83
N GLN A 443 -27.69 62.31 -20.98
CA GLN A 443 -27.15 63.59 -20.50
C GLN A 443 -27.63 63.98 -19.09
N GLU A 444 -28.25 63.05 -18.36
CA GLU A 444 -28.66 63.33 -16.97
C GLU A 444 -27.43 63.67 -16.10
N PRO A 445 -27.48 64.73 -15.27
CA PRO A 445 -26.40 65.05 -14.35
C PRO A 445 -26.15 63.86 -13.41
N ARG A 446 -24.96 63.26 -13.50
CA ARG A 446 -24.57 62.12 -12.66
C ARG A 446 -23.30 62.43 -11.87
N GLN A 447 -23.32 62.11 -10.58
CA GLN A 447 -22.15 62.09 -9.70
C GLN A 447 -21.81 60.64 -9.35
N GLY A 448 -21.59 59.79 -10.37
CA GLY A 448 -21.31 58.37 -10.21
C GLY A 448 -21.98 57.49 -11.28
N SER A 449 -22.18 56.20 -10.96
CA SER A 449 -22.77 55.22 -11.90
C SER A 449 -24.29 55.33 -12.03
N LEU A 450 -24.97 55.99 -11.10
CA LEU A 450 -26.42 56.16 -11.09
C LEU A 450 -26.83 57.60 -10.75
N SER A 451 -27.55 58.24 -11.65
CA SER A 451 -28.13 59.57 -11.44
C SER A 451 -29.32 59.52 -10.46
N ASP A 452 -29.58 60.65 -9.80
CA ASP A 452 -30.65 60.81 -8.82
C ASP A 452 -32.03 60.45 -9.39
N LYS A 453 -32.28 60.86 -10.64
CA LYS A 453 -33.52 60.54 -11.37
C LYS A 453 -33.72 59.03 -11.48
N TYR A 454 -32.70 58.31 -11.95
CA TYR A 454 -32.79 56.87 -12.18
C TYR A 454 -32.80 56.07 -10.86
N LEU A 455 -32.08 56.52 -9.83
CA LEU A 455 -32.18 55.95 -8.49
C LEU A 455 -33.60 56.10 -7.93
N ASN A 456 -34.22 57.28 -8.06
CA ASN A 456 -35.60 57.48 -7.61
C ASN A 456 -36.58 56.58 -8.37
N LEU A 457 -36.46 56.50 -9.70
CA LEU A 457 -37.29 55.61 -10.53
C LEU A 457 -37.16 54.14 -10.13
N LEU A 458 -35.93 53.69 -9.87
CA LEU A 458 -35.66 52.34 -9.41
C LEU A 458 -36.32 52.08 -8.05
N LEU A 459 -36.11 52.96 -7.07
CA LEU A 459 -36.67 52.80 -5.74
C LEU A 459 -38.20 52.81 -5.74
N VAL A 460 -38.83 53.69 -6.52
CA VAL A 460 -40.29 53.73 -6.72
C VAL A 460 -40.80 52.38 -7.21
N LYS A 461 -40.14 51.76 -8.19
CA LYS A 461 -40.52 50.43 -8.67
C LYS A 461 -40.32 49.35 -7.63
N LEU A 462 -39.16 49.32 -6.96
CA LEU A 462 -38.85 48.27 -5.99
C LEU A 462 -39.81 48.29 -4.81
N GLU A 463 -40.19 49.47 -4.31
CA GLU A 463 -41.12 49.60 -3.19
C GLU A 463 -42.50 48.99 -3.48
N GLN A 464 -42.98 49.03 -4.73
CA GLN A 464 -44.25 48.41 -5.14
C GLN A 464 -44.27 46.90 -4.89
N TYR A 465 -43.10 46.25 -4.94
CA TYR A 465 -42.97 44.81 -4.74
C TYR A 465 -42.72 44.40 -3.28
N GLN A 466 -42.62 45.37 -2.37
CA GLN A 466 -42.42 45.14 -0.93
C GLN A 466 -41.23 44.22 -0.58
N PRO A 467 -39.99 44.55 -1.00
CA PRO A 467 -38.79 43.82 -0.57
C PRO A 467 -38.59 43.93 0.95
N ILE A 468 -37.85 42.99 1.54
CA ILE A 468 -37.54 43.04 2.97
C ILE A 468 -36.54 44.14 3.28
N ALA A 469 -35.50 44.26 2.45
CA ALA A 469 -34.46 45.28 2.53
C ALA A 469 -33.94 45.61 1.13
N ILE A 470 -33.48 46.84 0.94
CA ILE A 470 -32.83 47.32 -0.27
C ILE A 470 -31.45 47.83 0.15
N GLY A 471 -30.40 47.13 -0.26
CA GLY A 471 -29.03 47.54 -0.07
C GLY A 471 -28.52 48.30 -1.28
N LEU A 472 -28.10 49.54 -1.09
CA LEU A 472 -27.46 50.37 -2.09
C LEU A 472 -25.94 50.32 -1.92
N ASP A 473 -25.30 49.43 -2.67
CA ASP A 473 -23.84 49.25 -2.73
C ASP A 473 -23.23 50.18 -3.79
N ILE A 474 -23.51 51.48 -3.64
CA ILE A 474 -23.01 52.54 -4.50
C ILE A 474 -22.63 53.70 -3.60
N TYR A 475 -21.38 54.14 -3.68
CA TYR A 475 -20.91 55.30 -2.92
C TYR A 475 -21.65 56.56 -3.33
N ARG A 476 -22.03 57.33 -2.32
CA ARG A 476 -22.85 58.52 -2.47
C ARG A 476 -22.54 59.51 -1.37
N ASP A 477 -21.35 60.08 -1.44
CA ASP A 477 -20.78 61.05 -0.49
C ASP A 477 -21.26 62.49 -0.73
N PHE A 478 -22.35 62.65 -1.48
CA PHE A 478 -22.93 63.93 -1.89
C PHE A 478 -24.43 63.96 -1.62
N SER A 479 -24.98 65.16 -1.43
CA SER A 479 -26.42 65.37 -1.24
C SER A 479 -27.20 65.17 -2.53
N VAL A 480 -28.46 64.75 -2.38
CA VAL A 480 -29.43 64.65 -3.49
C VAL A 480 -29.62 66.02 -4.16
N SER A 481 -29.65 66.03 -5.50
CA SER A 481 -29.88 67.22 -6.30
C SER A 481 -31.20 67.91 -5.94
N ALA A 482 -31.17 69.25 -5.90
CA ALA A 482 -32.37 70.06 -5.67
C ALA A 482 -33.51 69.78 -6.68
N ASN A 483 -33.19 69.23 -7.85
CA ASN A 483 -34.15 68.84 -8.89
C ASN A 483 -34.85 67.50 -8.61
N GLN A 484 -34.47 66.76 -7.56
CA GLN A 484 -35.03 65.45 -7.19
C GLN A 484 -35.45 65.40 -5.70
N PRO A 485 -36.33 66.32 -5.22
CA PRO A 485 -36.70 66.40 -3.81
C PRO A 485 -37.42 65.14 -3.29
N GLU A 486 -38.09 64.40 -4.18
CA GLU A 486 -38.76 63.15 -3.82
C GLU A 486 -37.78 62.02 -3.49
N LEU A 487 -36.59 62.00 -4.13
CA LEU A 487 -35.53 61.06 -3.76
C LEU A 487 -35.04 61.34 -2.34
N ALA A 488 -34.77 62.61 -2.01
CA ALA A 488 -34.30 62.99 -0.67
C ALA A 488 -35.31 62.57 0.41
N LYS A 489 -36.60 62.86 0.21
CA LYS A 489 -37.68 62.42 1.11
C LYS A 489 -37.72 60.90 1.24
N ARG A 490 -37.56 60.17 0.14
CA ARG A 490 -37.56 58.70 0.13
C ARG A 490 -36.37 58.13 0.89
N MET A 491 -35.18 58.66 0.66
CA MET A 491 -33.96 58.24 1.36
C MET A 491 -34.07 58.50 2.87
N GLN A 492 -34.66 59.62 3.28
CA GLN A 492 -34.90 59.96 4.69
C GLN A 492 -35.96 59.08 5.37
N LYS A 493 -37.06 58.76 4.66
CA LYS A 493 -38.23 58.09 5.26
C LYS A 493 -38.28 56.57 5.09
N SER A 494 -37.58 56.01 4.10
CA SER A 494 -37.63 54.57 3.84
C SER A 494 -37.06 53.77 5.02
N ASP A 495 -37.80 52.76 5.46
CA ASP A 495 -37.36 51.81 6.50
C ASP A 495 -36.56 50.63 5.93
N ARG A 496 -36.48 50.52 4.60
CA ARG A 496 -35.89 49.37 3.89
C ARG A 496 -34.57 49.71 3.20
N LEU A 497 -34.30 50.98 2.92
CA LEU A 497 -33.09 51.40 2.21
C LEU A 497 -31.91 51.53 3.18
N ILE A 498 -30.88 50.73 2.91
CA ILE A 498 -29.59 50.73 3.60
C ILE A 498 -28.52 51.18 2.62
N ALA A 499 -27.67 52.11 3.03
CA ALA A 499 -26.58 52.62 2.21
C ALA A 499 -25.22 52.34 2.85
N ILE A 500 -24.19 52.52 2.04
CA ILE A 500 -22.81 52.27 2.42
C ILE A 500 -22.05 53.55 2.79
N CYS A 501 -21.03 53.37 3.61
CA CYS A 501 -19.88 54.27 3.70
C CYS A 501 -18.61 53.41 3.76
N LYS A 502 -17.44 54.02 3.59
CA LYS A 502 -16.17 53.31 3.67
C LYS A 502 -15.22 54.02 4.63
N ARG A 503 -14.48 53.26 5.42
CA ARG A 503 -13.48 53.85 6.31
C ARG A 503 -12.18 54.13 5.55
N PRO A 504 -11.32 55.02 6.08
CA PRO A 504 -9.99 55.22 5.54
C PRO A 504 -9.19 53.92 5.48
N ASP A 505 -8.69 53.60 4.29
CA ASP A 505 -7.69 52.56 4.03
C ASP A 505 -6.38 53.25 3.60
N PRO A 506 -5.30 53.19 4.38
CA PRO A 506 -4.03 53.82 4.05
C PRO A 506 -3.44 53.44 2.69
N LYS A 507 -3.78 52.25 2.16
CA LYS A 507 -3.20 51.71 0.93
C LYS A 507 -3.92 52.20 -0.33
N TYR A 508 -5.26 52.22 -0.30
CA TYR A 508 -6.07 52.49 -1.49
C TYR A 508 -6.98 53.71 -1.37
N ASP A 509 -7.36 54.10 -0.15
CA ASP A 509 -8.40 55.12 0.08
C ASP A 509 -8.17 55.85 1.42
N PRO A 510 -7.15 56.72 1.49
CA PRO A 510 -6.66 57.27 2.76
C PRO A 510 -7.66 58.22 3.44
N THR A 511 -8.71 58.66 2.74
CA THR A 511 -9.76 59.53 3.28
C THR A 511 -11.02 58.76 3.65
N GLY A 512 -11.21 57.55 3.11
CA GLY A 512 -12.48 56.85 3.15
C GLY A 512 -13.55 57.59 2.36
N ILE A 513 -14.79 57.10 2.46
CA ILE A 513 -15.93 57.62 1.70
C ILE A 513 -17.10 57.90 2.65
N SER A 514 -17.60 59.14 2.61
CA SER A 514 -18.69 59.59 3.47
C SER A 514 -20.03 58.96 3.06
N PRO A 515 -20.95 58.72 4.01
CA PRO A 515 -22.29 58.23 3.70
C PRO A 515 -23.16 59.31 3.02
N PRO A 516 -24.27 58.90 2.38
CA PRO A 516 -25.28 59.84 1.90
C PRO A 516 -25.92 60.63 3.05
N PRO A 517 -25.93 61.98 3.00
CA PRO A 517 -26.43 62.83 4.09
C PRO A 517 -27.89 62.60 4.46
N GLU A 518 -28.70 62.08 3.53
CA GLU A 518 -30.13 61.84 3.72
C GLU A 518 -30.45 60.58 4.53
N ILE A 519 -29.48 59.68 4.75
CA ILE A 519 -29.70 58.39 5.41
C ILE A 519 -29.13 58.44 6.84
N PRO A 520 -29.95 58.12 7.88
CA PRO A 520 -29.51 58.13 9.27
C PRO A 520 -28.55 56.97 9.57
N GLU A 521 -27.69 57.14 10.59
CA GLU A 521 -26.64 56.18 10.96
C GLU A 521 -27.15 54.74 11.19
N THR A 522 -28.36 54.57 11.72
CA THR A 522 -28.97 53.24 11.94
C THR A 522 -29.25 52.46 10.66
N ARG A 523 -29.22 53.14 9.50
CA ARG A 523 -29.43 52.56 8.15
C ARG A 523 -28.15 52.64 7.30
N LEU A 524 -27.00 52.79 7.95
CA LEU A 524 -25.70 52.74 7.33
C LEU A 524 -24.97 51.47 7.72
N GLY A 525 -24.22 50.90 6.77
CA GLY A 525 -23.25 49.86 7.04
C GLY A 525 -21.96 50.15 6.30
N PHE A 526 -20.83 49.79 6.88
CA PHE A 526 -19.55 49.97 6.20
C PHE A 526 -19.36 48.90 5.11
N SER A 527 -18.82 49.25 3.96
CA SER A 527 -18.59 48.33 2.82
C SER A 527 -17.18 47.71 2.81
N ASP A 528 -16.35 48.02 3.81
CA ASP A 528 -14.95 47.64 3.90
C ASP A 528 -14.71 46.13 3.79
N PHE A 529 -13.77 45.78 2.92
CA PHE A 529 -13.26 44.42 2.74
C PHE A 529 -11.87 44.28 3.36
N VAL A 530 -11.54 43.05 3.76
CA VAL A 530 -10.22 42.74 4.33
C VAL A 530 -9.46 41.88 3.34
N GLU A 531 -8.55 42.51 2.60
CA GLU A 531 -7.67 41.85 1.63
C GLU A 531 -6.57 41.07 2.35
N ASP A 532 -6.28 39.84 1.93
CA ASP A 532 -5.07 39.13 2.36
C ASP A 532 -3.85 39.64 1.59
N ASN A 533 -2.64 39.37 2.11
CA ASN A 533 -1.38 39.82 1.49
C ASN A 533 -1.20 39.38 0.03
N ASP A 534 -1.90 38.33 -0.41
CA ASP A 534 -1.84 37.79 -1.77
C ASP A 534 -2.99 38.27 -2.68
N GLY A 535 -3.78 39.24 -2.19
CA GLY A 535 -4.87 39.91 -2.89
C GLY A 535 -6.23 39.23 -2.83
N VAL A 536 -6.32 38.04 -2.22
CA VAL A 536 -7.55 37.25 -2.21
C VAL A 536 -8.37 37.54 -0.96
N LEU A 537 -9.67 37.74 -1.15
CA LEU A 537 -10.59 38.01 -0.05
C LEU A 537 -11.08 36.70 0.55
N ARG A 538 -10.57 36.34 1.74
CA ARG A 538 -10.96 35.12 2.47
C ARG A 538 -11.64 35.39 3.81
N ARG A 539 -11.71 36.65 4.22
CA ARG A 539 -12.21 37.09 5.52
C ARG A 539 -13.40 38.02 5.35
N HIS A 540 -14.34 37.91 6.27
CA HIS A 540 -15.56 38.72 6.34
C HIS A 540 -15.55 39.52 7.63
N LEU A 541 -15.43 40.83 7.48
CA LEU A 541 -15.54 41.79 8.57
C LEU A 541 -17.00 42.04 8.91
N LEU A 542 -17.39 41.79 10.17
CA LEU A 542 -18.77 41.88 10.65
C LEU A 542 -19.05 43.21 11.34
N ALA A 543 -18.11 43.67 12.16
CA ALA A 543 -18.26 44.88 12.97
C ALA A 543 -16.91 45.48 13.33
N MET A 544 -16.90 46.78 13.57
CA MET A 544 -15.74 47.56 14.02
C MET A 544 -16.19 48.64 15.00
N THR A 545 -15.30 49.04 15.91
CA THR A 545 -15.53 50.22 16.76
C THR A 545 -15.64 51.48 15.89
N PRO A 546 -16.74 52.25 15.97
CA PRO A 546 -16.83 53.57 15.35
C PRO A 546 -15.67 54.47 15.77
N ASN A 547 -15.07 55.22 14.83
CA ASN A 547 -14.03 56.21 15.13
C ASN A 547 -14.35 57.53 14.42
N PRO A 548 -15.19 58.40 15.02
CA PRO A 548 -15.61 59.66 14.41
C PRO A 548 -14.50 60.71 14.35
N ILE A 549 -13.35 60.48 14.99
CA ILE A 549 -12.23 61.43 14.99
C ILE A 549 -11.45 61.33 13.67
N SER A 550 -11.29 60.10 13.14
CA SER A 550 -10.48 59.85 11.95
C SER A 550 -11.29 59.42 10.74
N SER A 551 -12.62 59.25 10.85
CA SER A 551 -13.46 58.79 9.75
C SER A 551 -14.87 59.38 9.81
N ASN A 552 -15.37 59.79 8.64
CA ASN A 552 -16.77 60.18 8.45
C ASN A 552 -17.72 58.97 8.37
N CYS A 553 -17.19 57.74 8.28
CA CYS A 553 -17.96 56.51 8.31
C CYS A 553 -18.02 55.97 9.74
N THR A 554 -19.07 56.36 10.48
CA THR A 554 -19.30 55.98 11.88
C THR A 554 -20.04 54.64 12.05
N ALA A 555 -20.40 53.97 10.96
CA ALA A 555 -21.11 52.70 11.00
C ALA A 555 -20.32 51.64 11.79
N ALA A 556 -20.97 51.03 12.78
CA ALA A 556 -20.34 50.01 13.64
C ALA A 556 -20.35 48.59 13.04
N THR A 557 -21.21 48.36 12.05
CA THR A 557 -21.50 47.04 11.46
C THR A 557 -21.35 47.09 9.95
N ALA A 558 -20.93 45.98 9.36
CA ALA A 558 -20.81 45.87 7.91
C ALA A 558 -22.18 45.99 7.22
N PHE A 559 -22.17 46.48 5.99
CA PHE A 559 -23.33 46.57 5.12
C PHE A 559 -24.05 45.23 4.94
N SER A 560 -23.30 44.16 4.65
CA SER A 560 -23.84 42.80 4.56
C SER A 560 -24.51 42.32 5.87
N VAL A 561 -23.94 42.70 7.03
CA VAL A 561 -24.49 42.34 8.34
C VAL A 561 -25.80 43.08 8.61
N GLN A 562 -25.88 44.37 8.30
CA GLN A 562 -27.10 45.17 8.47
C GLN A 562 -28.27 44.61 7.65
N LEU A 563 -28.03 44.28 6.38
CA LEU A 563 -29.05 43.65 5.54
C LEU A 563 -29.53 42.31 6.10
N ALA A 564 -28.59 41.47 6.57
CA ALA A 564 -28.93 40.19 7.18
C ALA A 564 -29.74 40.39 8.48
N PHE A 565 -29.41 41.37 9.31
CA PHE A 565 -30.14 41.65 10.55
C PHE A 565 -31.58 42.07 10.29
N ILE A 566 -31.84 42.92 9.29
CA ILE A 566 -33.21 43.34 8.93
C ILE A 566 -34.04 42.12 8.51
N TYR A 567 -33.45 41.24 7.69
CA TYR A 567 -34.13 40.04 7.24
C TYR A 567 -34.41 39.07 8.39
N LEU A 568 -33.41 38.79 9.21
CA LEU A 568 -33.52 37.87 10.34
C LEU A 568 -34.49 38.39 11.42
N LYS A 569 -34.53 39.71 11.64
CA LYS A 569 -35.51 40.33 12.56
C LYS A 569 -36.95 40.06 12.11
N LYS A 570 -37.23 40.11 10.80
CA LYS A 570 -38.56 39.73 10.26
C LYS A 570 -38.88 38.25 10.43
N GLN A 571 -37.85 37.39 10.54
CA GLN A 571 -37.98 35.97 10.87
C GLN A 571 -37.98 35.69 12.38
N GLY A 572 -38.00 36.72 13.23
CA GLY A 572 -38.02 36.58 14.69
C GLY A 572 -36.66 36.25 15.33
N ILE A 573 -35.55 36.35 14.59
CA ILE A 573 -34.20 36.10 15.10
C ILE A 573 -33.55 37.43 15.50
N THR A 574 -33.09 37.52 16.74
CA THR A 574 -32.41 38.70 17.28
C THR A 574 -30.89 38.59 17.15
N ALA A 575 -30.25 39.73 16.87
CA ALA A 575 -28.80 39.85 16.74
C ALA A 575 -28.21 40.60 17.92
N LYS A 576 -27.10 40.09 18.47
CA LYS A 576 -26.32 40.77 19.50
C LYS A 576 -24.84 40.41 19.40
N PHE A 577 -23.96 41.34 19.71
CA PHE A 577 -22.54 41.05 19.91
C PHE A 577 -22.27 40.74 21.38
N THR A 578 -21.46 39.72 21.64
CA THR A 578 -21.00 39.39 22.99
C THR A 578 -19.87 40.33 23.43
N PRO A 579 -19.50 40.38 24.72
CA PRO A 579 -18.33 41.13 25.17
C PRO A 579 -17.01 40.73 24.47
N ASN A 580 -16.92 39.49 23.99
CA ASN A 580 -15.79 38.97 23.24
C ASN A 580 -15.82 39.36 21.75
N TRP A 581 -16.78 40.18 21.35
CA TRP A 581 -17.04 40.59 19.96
C TRP A 581 -17.52 39.46 19.04
N ASP A 582 -17.97 38.33 19.59
CA ASP A 582 -18.64 37.30 18.79
C ASP A 582 -20.06 37.74 18.43
N LEU A 583 -20.49 37.48 17.19
CA LEU A 583 -21.87 37.75 16.77
C LEU A 583 -22.78 36.58 17.14
N GLN A 584 -23.82 36.83 17.92
CA GLN A 584 -24.85 35.85 18.25
C GLN A 584 -26.17 36.17 17.52
N LEU A 585 -26.66 35.20 16.75
CA LEU A 585 -27.92 35.24 16.02
C LEU A 585 -28.83 34.12 16.54
N GLY A 586 -29.77 34.46 17.41
CA GLY A 586 -30.56 33.47 18.16
C GLY A 586 -29.65 32.50 18.93
N ASN A 587 -29.68 31.23 18.57
CA ASN A 587 -28.85 30.18 19.19
C ASN A 587 -27.50 29.94 18.48
N LYS A 588 -27.24 30.61 17.35
CA LYS A 588 -26.01 30.44 16.57
C LYS A 588 -24.98 31.51 16.92
N THR A 589 -23.74 31.11 17.16
CA THR A 589 -22.62 32.01 17.43
C THR A 589 -21.64 32.01 16.26
N PHE A 590 -21.18 33.20 15.88
CA PHE A 590 -20.20 33.48 14.85
C PHE A 590 -18.94 33.97 15.57
N PRO A 591 -17.97 33.07 15.85
CA PRO A 591 -16.82 33.38 16.66
C PRO A 591 -15.85 34.29 15.91
N ARG A 592 -15.36 35.34 16.56
CA ARG A 592 -14.33 36.22 16.00
C ARG A 592 -13.03 35.45 15.77
N LEU A 593 -12.37 35.72 14.63
CA LEU A 593 -11.05 35.16 14.32
C LEU A 593 -10.01 35.59 15.35
N GLN A 594 -9.29 34.59 15.85
CA GLN A 594 -8.14 34.78 16.74
C GLN A 594 -6.86 34.88 15.91
N ASN A 595 -5.81 35.47 16.49
CA ASN A 595 -4.48 35.47 15.90
C ASN A 595 -3.55 34.61 16.77
N PRO A 596 -2.96 33.51 16.27
CA PRO A 596 -3.11 32.89 14.93
C PRO A 596 -4.39 32.05 14.75
N THR A 597 -4.79 31.76 13.50
CA THR A 597 -5.97 30.95 13.16
C THR A 597 -5.78 30.15 11.86
N GLY A 598 -6.03 28.83 11.90
CA GLY A 598 -5.85 27.95 10.74
C GLY A 598 -4.47 28.10 10.10
N GLY A 599 -4.41 28.34 8.79
CA GLY A 599 -3.16 28.62 8.07
C GLY A 599 -2.58 30.03 8.28
N TYR A 600 -3.30 30.93 8.95
CA TYR A 600 -2.84 32.30 9.22
C TYR A 600 -2.02 32.35 10.52
N GLN A 601 -0.77 32.79 10.38
CA GLN A 601 0.16 32.96 11.51
C GLN A 601 0.12 34.38 12.08
N SER A 602 -0.26 35.33 11.24
CA SER A 602 -0.57 36.70 11.63
C SER A 602 -1.73 37.21 10.79
N ILE A 603 -2.68 37.90 11.44
CA ILE A 603 -3.76 38.64 10.79
C ILE A 603 -3.90 40.01 11.45
N ASP A 604 -4.39 40.99 10.69
CA ASP A 604 -4.99 42.17 11.30
C ASP A 604 -6.25 41.75 12.05
N ALA A 605 -6.22 41.82 13.36
CA ALA A 605 -7.30 41.42 14.24
C ALA A 605 -8.29 42.57 14.52
N GLN A 606 -8.23 43.71 13.83
CA GLN A 606 -9.16 44.81 14.04
C GLN A 606 -10.61 44.42 13.69
N GLY A 607 -11.53 44.79 14.59
CA GLY A 607 -12.95 44.44 14.46
C GLY A 607 -13.25 42.95 14.68
N SER A 608 -14.52 42.60 14.50
CA SER A 608 -15.00 41.21 14.50
C SER A 608 -14.93 40.67 13.07
N GLN A 609 -14.05 39.71 12.82
CA GLN A 609 -13.89 39.05 11.52
C GLN A 609 -14.20 37.55 11.61
N ILE A 610 -14.70 36.95 10.54
CA ILE A 610 -14.87 35.50 10.36
C ILE A 610 -14.27 35.05 9.03
N LEU A 611 -14.02 33.75 8.85
CA LEU A 611 -13.66 33.22 7.53
C LEU A 611 -14.87 33.24 6.60
N LEU A 612 -14.63 33.59 5.33
CA LEU A 612 -15.66 33.63 4.31
C LEU A 612 -15.82 32.25 3.66
N ASN A 613 -16.98 31.64 3.92
CA ASN A 613 -17.43 30.39 3.35
C ASN A 613 -18.17 30.66 2.03
N TYR A 614 -17.41 30.88 0.95
CA TYR A 614 -17.96 31.12 -0.38
C TYR A 614 -18.94 30.04 -0.81
N ARG A 615 -20.04 30.46 -1.43
CA ARG A 615 -20.98 29.59 -2.12
C ARG A 615 -20.66 29.63 -3.62
N PHE A 616 -20.47 28.45 -4.21
CA PHE A 616 -20.24 28.28 -5.65
C PHE A 616 -21.51 27.78 -6.32
N SER A 617 -22.14 28.59 -7.18
CA SER A 617 -23.37 28.20 -7.88
C SER A 617 -23.61 28.99 -9.16
N PRO A 618 -23.64 28.39 -10.36
CA PRO A 618 -22.59 27.52 -10.91
C PRO A 618 -21.16 28.12 -10.89
N SER A 619 -21.01 29.38 -10.47
CA SER A 619 -19.75 30.12 -10.27
C SER A 619 -19.89 31.04 -9.04
N VAL A 620 -18.82 31.73 -8.60
CA VAL A 620 -18.92 32.70 -7.49
C VAL A 620 -19.85 33.88 -7.81
N PRO A 621 -19.84 34.44 -9.04
CA PRO A 621 -20.79 35.48 -9.44
C PRO A 621 -22.26 35.09 -9.34
N ALA A 622 -22.63 33.85 -9.66
CA ALA A 622 -24.03 33.44 -9.79
C ALA A 622 -24.71 33.03 -8.45
N ILE A 623 -24.29 33.66 -7.35
CA ILE A 623 -24.79 33.46 -5.98
C ILE A 623 -26.29 33.68 -5.80
N ALA A 624 -26.89 34.56 -6.60
CA ALA A 624 -28.29 34.93 -6.52
C ALA A 624 -28.82 35.26 -7.92
N PRO A 625 -30.14 35.26 -8.15
CA PRO A 625 -30.73 35.82 -9.36
C PRO A 625 -30.25 37.26 -9.60
N GLN A 626 -29.86 37.55 -10.83
CA GLN A 626 -29.36 38.86 -11.24
C GLN A 626 -30.21 39.44 -12.35
N VAL A 627 -30.42 40.75 -12.32
CA VAL A 627 -31.15 41.53 -13.32
C VAL A 627 -30.44 42.85 -13.54
N THR A 628 -30.56 43.45 -14.71
CA THR A 628 -29.96 44.78 -14.97
C THR A 628 -30.88 45.91 -14.52
N LEU A 629 -30.33 47.11 -14.33
CA LEU A 629 -31.12 48.31 -14.05
C LEU A 629 -32.21 48.51 -15.12
N SER A 630 -31.84 48.42 -16.40
CA SER A 630 -32.77 48.56 -17.51
C SER A 630 -33.90 47.52 -17.49
N GLN A 631 -33.63 46.26 -17.14
CA GLN A 631 -34.67 45.23 -17.02
C GLN A 631 -35.70 45.60 -15.95
N VAL A 632 -35.27 46.11 -14.78
CA VAL A 632 -36.18 46.57 -13.73
C VAL A 632 -37.01 47.76 -14.20
N LEU A 633 -36.35 48.76 -14.81
CA LEU A 633 -36.99 49.98 -15.28
C LEU A 633 -37.94 49.76 -16.47
N ASN A 634 -37.73 48.71 -17.25
CA ASN A 634 -38.63 48.30 -18.33
C ASN A 634 -39.72 47.30 -17.88
N GLY A 635 -39.70 46.87 -16.61
CA GLY A 635 -40.69 45.92 -16.07
C GLY A 635 -40.48 44.48 -16.53
N GLN A 636 -39.29 44.13 -17.01
CA GLN A 636 -38.91 42.79 -17.49
C GLN A 636 -38.47 41.88 -16.33
N ILE A 637 -39.23 41.86 -15.24
CA ILE A 637 -38.89 41.09 -14.03
C ILE A 637 -40.13 40.40 -13.49
N ASN A 638 -39.97 39.15 -13.04
CA ASN A 638 -41.00 38.44 -12.30
C ASN A 638 -41.22 39.11 -10.92
N PRO A 639 -42.42 39.63 -10.60
CA PRO A 639 -42.71 40.25 -9.30
C PRO A 639 -42.38 39.36 -8.09
N ASN A 640 -42.54 38.04 -8.23
CA ASN A 640 -42.21 37.07 -7.19
C ASN A 640 -40.70 36.95 -6.91
N ALA A 641 -39.86 37.47 -7.80
CA ALA A 641 -38.41 37.56 -7.60
C ALA A 641 -38.01 38.76 -6.73
N LEU A 642 -38.90 39.70 -6.43
CA LEU A 642 -38.60 40.90 -5.63
C LEU A 642 -39.29 40.89 -4.25
N LYS A 643 -40.48 40.29 -4.17
CA LYS A 643 -41.28 40.25 -2.95
C LYS A 643 -40.58 39.46 -1.84
N ASN A 644 -40.56 40.04 -0.64
CA ASN A 644 -39.97 39.43 0.55
C ASN A 644 -38.47 39.04 0.45
N ARG A 645 -37.71 39.73 -0.42
CA ARG A 645 -36.27 39.46 -0.63
C ARG A 645 -35.39 40.62 -0.18
N ILE A 646 -34.10 40.35 -0.04
CA ILE A 646 -33.07 41.39 0.05
C ILE A 646 -32.64 41.72 -1.38
N ILE A 647 -32.76 42.99 -1.75
CA ILE A 647 -32.36 43.49 -3.05
C ILE A 647 -31.03 44.22 -2.89
N LEU A 648 -29.99 43.78 -3.58
CA LEU A 648 -28.69 44.45 -3.62
C LEU A 648 -28.57 45.21 -4.94
N ILE A 649 -28.19 46.48 -4.89
CA ILE A 649 -28.00 47.32 -6.07
C ILE A 649 -26.53 47.71 -6.11
N GLY A 650 -25.82 47.36 -7.17
CA GLY A 650 -24.39 47.64 -7.27
C GLY A 650 -23.88 47.65 -8.71
N VAL A 651 -22.64 48.11 -8.87
CA VAL A 651 -22.02 48.33 -10.18
C VAL A 651 -21.26 47.08 -10.61
N THR A 652 -21.50 46.62 -11.84
CA THR A 652 -20.78 45.49 -12.47
C THR A 652 -20.20 45.89 -13.83
N SER A 653 -19.95 47.19 -14.03
CA SER A 653 -19.33 47.77 -15.21
C SER A 653 -17.82 47.46 -15.22
N ASN A 654 -17.25 47.23 -16.41
CA ASN A 654 -15.80 47.02 -16.56
C ASN A 654 -14.97 48.28 -16.26
N SER A 655 -15.62 49.45 -16.21
CA SER A 655 -15.00 50.72 -15.84
C SER A 655 -14.95 50.99 -14.33
N SER A 656 -15.56 50.12 -13.51
CA SER A 656 -15.51 50.19 -12.05
C SER A 656 -14.20 49.59 -11.50
N SER A 657 -13.69 50.14 -10.39
CA SER A 657 -12.54 49.60 -9.66
C SER A 657 -12.90 48.57 -8.60
N ASP A 658 -14.20 48.31 -8.35
CA ASP A 658 -14.67 47.45 -7.26
C ASP A 658 -14.73 45.96 -7.66
N TYR A 659 -13.57 45.39 -7.95
CA TYR A 659 -13.40 43.97 -8.30
C TYR A 659 -12.38 43.30 -7.39
N TRP A 660 -12.69 42.06 -6.99
CA TRP A 660 -11.93 41.35 -5.97
C TRP A 660 -11.54 39.94 -6.43
N TYR A 661 -10.33 39.53 -6.06
CA TYR A 661 -9.93 38.13 -6.18
C TYR A 661 -10.59 37.31 -5.09
N THR A 662 -11.08 36.14 -5.47
CA THR A 662 -11.70 35.17 -4.57
C THR A 662 -10.97 33.85 -4.66
N PRO A 663 -11.25 32.88 -3.77
CA PRO A 663 -10.71 31.53 -3.88
C PRO A 663 -10.96 30.84 -5.22
N ASN A 664 -11.83 31.35 -6.11
CA ASN A 664 -12.11 30.79 -7.44
C ASN A 664 -10.94 30.91 -8.43
N GLY A 665 -9.97 31.81 -8.17
CA GLY A 665 -8.76 31.95 -8.99
C GLY A 665 -8.34 33.41 -9.20
N LYS A 666 -7.15 33.58 -9.80
CA LYS A 666 -6.49 34.88 -10.01
C LYS A 666 -6.52 35.35 -11.47
N ASN A 667 -7.25 34.66 -12.34
CA ASN A 667 -7.36 35.12 -13.74
C ASN A 667 -8.20 36.41 -13.79
N PRO A 668 -7.88 37.36 -14.69
CA PRO A 668 -8.68 38.57 -14.87
C PRO A 668 -10.15 38.29 -15.24
N SER A 669 -10.44 37.10 -15.79
CA SER A 669 -11.80 36.63 -16.09
C SER A 669 -12.56 36.08 -14.87
N GLU A 670 -11.90 35.93 -13.72
CA GLU A 670 -12.42 35.30 -12.50
C GLU A 670 -12.56 36.28 -11.33
N ILE A 671 -12.23 37.57 -11.54
CA ILE A 671 -12.50 38.64 -10.57
C ILE A 671 -14.00 38.82 -10.38
N VAL A 672 -14.39 39.19 -9.16
CA VAL A 672 -15.80 39.24 -8.75
C VAL A 672 -16.16 40.67 -8.33
N PRO A 673 -17.27 41.25 -8.82
CA PRO A 673 -17.73 42.58 -8.40
C PRO A 673 -18.01 42.63 -6.89
N GLY A 674 -17.71 43.76 -6.23
CA GLY A 674 -17.91 43.93 -4.79
C GLY A 674 -19.34 43.67 -4.31
N VAL A 675 -20.35 44.07 -5.09
CA VAL A 675 -21.76 43.78 -4.77
C VAL A 675 -22.08 42.29 -4.68
N ILE A 676 -21.40 41.46 -5.47
CA ILE A 676 -21.54 40.00 -5.40
C ILE A 676 -20.85 39.48 -4.14
N ILE A 677 -19.71 40.04 -3.75
CA ILE A 677 -19.06 39.69 -2.47
C ILE A 677 -19.96 40.06 -1.28
N GLN A 678 -20.62 41.22 -1.31
CA GLN A 678 -21.63 41.58 -0.32
C GLN A 678 -22.78 40.56 -0.31
N ALA A 679 -23.25 40.11 -1.48
CA ALA A 679 -24.28 39.06 -1.57
C ALA A 679 -23.80 37.72 -0.96
N GLN A 680 -22.56 37.31 -1.19
CA GLN A 680 -21.95 36.13 -0.57
C GLN A 680 -21.92 36.25 0.95
N MET A 681 -21.52 37.41 1.47
CA MET A 681 -21.48 37.73 2.91
C MET A 681 -22.88 37.72 3.55
N VAL A 682 -23.88 38.32 2.90
CA VAL A 682 -25.28 38.26 3.36
C VAL A 682 -25.78 36.81 3.37
N SER A 683 -25.58 36.08 2.26
CA SER A 683 -26.00 34.68 2.12
C SER A 683 -25.37 33.80 3.20
N GLN A 684 -24.09 33.99 3.52
CA GLN A 684 -23.41 33.28 4.60
C GLN A 684 -24.11 33.45 5.95
N ILE A 685 -24.43 34.69 6.32
CA ILE A 685 -25.09 34.98 7.60
C ILE A 685 -26.49 34.36 7.64
N LEU A 686 -27.29 34.58 6.58
CA LEU A 686 -28.65 34.04 6.50
C LEU A 686 -28.65 32.51 6.53
N SER A 687 -27.79 31.87 5.74
CA SER A 687 -27.74 30.42 5.64
C SER A 687 -27.25 29.77 6.93
N ALA A 688 -26.31 30.38 7.63
CA ALA A 688 -25.85 29.86 8.92
C ALA A 688 -26.91 30.02 10.03
N ALA A 689 -27.72 31.08 9.97
CA ALA A 689 -28.77 31.33 10.96
C ALA A 689 -30.07 30.54 10.70
N LEU A 690 -30.47 30.36 9.43
CA LEU A 690 -31.75 29.76 9.05
C LEU A 690 -31.62 28.31 8.59
N ASP A 691 -30.59 28.00 7.79
CA ASP A 691 -30.45 26.72 7.09
C ASP A 691 -29.42 25.79 7.77
N GLN A 692 -28.85 26.22 8.91
CA GLN A 692 -27.77 25.55 9.62
C GLN A 692 -26.50 25.30 8.78
N ARG A 693 -26.29 26.09 7.71
CA ARG A 693 -25.06 26.02 6.90
C ARG A 693 -23.83 26.21 7.81
N PRO A 694 -22.82 25.33 7.75
CA PRO A 694 -21.69 25.42 8.66
C PRO A 694 -20.87 26.69 8.40
N LEU A 695 -20.41 27.32 9.48
CA LEU A 695 -19.36 28.32 9.40
C LEU A 695 -18.02 27.61 9.28
N LEU A 696 -17.05 28.26 8.63
CA LEU A 696 -15.70 27.73 8.61
C LEU A 696 -15.12 27.79 10.04
N TRP A 697 -14.68 26.64 10.53
CA TRP A 697 -14.04 26.47 11.81
C TRP A 697 -12.65 25.87 11.61
N VAL A 698 -11.76 26.15 12.55
CA VAL A 698 -10.38 25.65 12.56
C VAL A 698 -10.13 24.92 13.87
N TRP A 699 -9.11 24.08 13.88
CA TRP A 699 -8.66 23.43 15.11
C TRP A 699 -7.86 24.39 16.00
N SER A 700 -7.73 24.00 17.28
CA SER A 700 -6.80 24.65 18.18
C SER A 700 -5.36 24.39 17.74
N GLN A 701 -4.45 25.28 18.11
CA GLN A 701 -3.02 25.17 17.77
C GLN A 701 -2.41 23.81 18.21
N TRP A 702 -2.82 23.28 19.35
CA TRP A 702 -2.34 21.97 19.84
C TRP A 702 -2.87 20.79 19.02
N ALA A 703 -4.12 20.86 18.55
CA ALA A 703 -4.69 19.84 17.67
C ALA A 703 -3.99 19.86 16.30
N ASP A 704 -3.69 21.05 15.75
CA ASP A 704 -2.88 21.21 14.54
C ASP A 704 -1.50 20.56 14.69
N VAL A 705 -0.76 20.86 15.77
CA VAL A 705 0.56 20.27 16.02
C VAL A 705 0.47 18.75 16.18
N SER A 706 -0.54 18.25 16.89
CA SER A 706 -0.75 16.81 17.07
C SER A 706 -1.05 16.10 15.75
N TRP A 707 -1.82 16.74 14.87
CA TRP A 707 -2.12 16.24 13.53
C TRP A 707 -0.87 16.16 12.66
N VAL A 708 -0.05 17.22 12.66
CA VAL A 708 1.24 17.25 11.94
C VAL A 708 2.16 16.14 12.46
N LEU A 709 2.25 15.98 13.78
CA LEU A 709 3.04 14.93 14.41
C LEU A 709 2.55 13.53 14.01
N GLY A 710 1.24 13.28 14.00
CA GLY A 710 0.65 12.00 13.62
C GLY A 710 1.01 11.58 12.19
N TRP A 711 0.98 12.51 11.24
CA TRP A 711 1.41 12.23 9.86
C TRP A 711 2.93 12.10 9.70
N SER A 712 3.71 12.81 10.52
CA SER A 712 5.16 12.60 10.63
C SER A 712 5.50 11.18 11.11
N PHE A 713 4.79 10.70 12.13
CA PHE A 713 4.90 9.31 12.61
C PHE A 713 4.51 8.31 11.53
N THR A 714 3.40 8.56 10.83
CA THR A 714 2.92 7.71 9.75
C THR A 714 3.98 7.56 8.65
N GLY A 715 4.63 8.65 8.25
CA GLY A 715 5.70 8.64 7.24
C GLY A 715 6.90 7.80 7.68
N SER A 716 7.37 7.99 8.91
CA SER A 716 8.47 7.20 9.47
C SER A 716 8.09 5.72 9.66
N LEU A 717 6.86 5.42 10.07
CA LEU A 717 6.35 4.06 10.27
C LEU A 717 6.24 3.29 8.94
N LEU A 718 5.71 3.92 7.90
CA LEU A 718 5.63 3.35 6.55
C LEU A 718 7.03 3.05 6.00
N ALA A 719 7.98 3.96 6.19
CA ALA A 719 9.37 3.76 5.80
C ALA A 719 10.04 2.61 6.57
N TRP A 720 9.80 2.51 7.88
CA TRP A 720 10.29 1.45 8.74
C TRP A 720 9.75 0.07 8.37
N TYR A 721 8.47 -0.01 8.05
CA TYR A 721 7.77 -1.26 7.76
C TYR A 721 8.05 -1.76 6.33
N LEU A 722 7.99 -0.89 5.32
CA LEU A 722 8.05 -1.31 3.92
C LEU A 722 9.48 -1.47 3.38
N ARG A 723 10.45 -0.70 3.90
CA ARG A 723 11.92 -0.69 3.60
C ARG A 723 12.36 -0.50 2.15
N LYS A 724 11.65 -1.06 1.16
CA LYS A 724 11.91 -0.88 -0.26
C LYS A 724 11.33 0.45 -0.72
N ILE A 725 12.17 1.26 -1.38
CA ILE A 725 11.81 2.61 -1.80
C ILE A 725 10.55 2.66 -2.68
N THR A 726 10.35 1.67 -3.55
CA THR A 726 9.17 1.60 -4.42
C THR A 726 7.87 1.44 -3.63
N TYR A 727 7.84 0.54 -2.65
CA TYR A 727 6.66 0.35 -1.79
C TYR A 727 6.44 1.53 -0.86
N VAL A 728 7.51 2.13 -0.32
CA VAL A 728 7.44 3.35 0.48
C VAL A 728 6.83 4.49 -0.34
N SER A 729 7.27 4.70 -1.59
CA SER A 729 6.70 5.72 -2.47
C SER A 729 5.21 5.50 -2.73
N ILE A 730 4.80 4.27 -3.07
CA ILE A 730 3.38 3.94 -3.29
C ILE A 730 2.54 4.21 -2.03
N ALA A 731 3.03 3.78 -0.87
CA ALA A 731 2.32 3.96 0.40
C ALA A 731 2.23 5.43 0.81
N ILE A 732 3.28 6.23 0.59
CA ILE A 732 3.26 7.67 0.84
C ILE A 732 2.28 8.37 -0.10
N THR A 733 2.27 8.02 -1.39
CA THR A 733 1.29 8.58 -2.33
C THR A 733 -0.14 8.25 -1.88
N ALA A 734 -0.42 7.00 -1.49
CA ALA A 734 -1.72 6.62 -0.96
C ALA A 734 -2.08 7.39 0.32
N ALA A 735 -1.14 7.52 1.25
CA ALA A 735 -1.30 8.29 2.49
C ALA A 735 -1.59 9.78 2.22
N SER A 736 -0.89 10.41 1.27
CA SER A 736 -1.17 11.79 0.83
C SER A 736 -2.55 11.94 0.21
N CYS A 737 -3.00 10.98 -0.61
CA CYS A 737 -4.36 10.98 -1.16
C CYS A 737 -5.42 10.87 -0.05
N ILE A 738 -5.19 10.04 0.97
CA ILE A 738 -6.08 9.91 2.13
C ILE A 738 -6.13 11.23 2.91
N LEU A 739 -4.98 11.84 3.20
CA LEU A 739 -4.91 13.12 3.89
C LEU A 739 -5.67 14.21 3.12
N PHE A 740 -5.44 14.32 1.80
CA PHE A 740 -6.18 15.25 0.95
C PHE A 740 -7.70 15.00 0.98
N GLY A 741 -8.12 13.74 0.87
CA GLY A 741 -9.53 13.34 0.94
C GLY A 741 -10.18 13.68 2.28
N LEU A 742 -9.48 13.46 3.40
CA LEU A 742 -9.95 13.82 4.75
C LEU A 742 -10.09 15.33 4.92
N SER A 743 -9.08 16.11 4.49
CA SER A 743 -9.13 17.58 4.52
C SER A 743 -10.28 18.12 3.66
N SER A 744 -10.48 17.57 2.47
CA SER A 744 -11.60 17.94 1.59
C SER A 744 -12.96 17.61 2.21
N LEU A 745 -13.11 16.40 2.76
CA LEU A 745 -14.35 15.97 3.40
C LEU A 745 -14.71 16.84 4.60
N LEU A 746 -13.76 17.10 5.50
CA LEU A 746 -14.00 17.96 6.67
C LEU A 746 -14.37 19.38 6.26
N LEU A 747 -13.78 19.90 5.18
CA LEU A 747 -14.09 21.24 4.69
C LEU A 747 -15.53 21.37 4.18
N THR A 748 -16.13 20.29 3.63
CA THR A 748 -17.57 20.29 3.30
C THR A 748 -18.47 20.47 4.53
N GLN A 749 -17.98 20.10 5.72
CA GLN A 749 -18.64 20.30 7.02
C GLN A 749 -18.19 21.60 7.72
N GLY A 750 -17.44 22.45 7.03
CA GLY A 750 -16.90 23.70 7.55
C GLY A 750 -15.51 23.58 8.21
N GLY A 751 -14.93 22.39 8.31
CA GLY A 751 -13.64 22.18 8.98
C GLY A 751 -12.44 22.46 8.08
N TRP A 752 -11.77 23.59 8.31
CA TRP A 752 -10.48 23.86 7.68
C TRP A 752 -9.33 23.37 8.59
N ILE A 753 -8.80 22.20 8.24
CA ILE A 753 -7.67 21.57 8.93
C ILE A 753 -6.38 21.68 8.09
N PRO A 754 -5.19 21.68 8.73
CA PRO A 754 -3.92 21.80 8.01
C PRO A 754 -3.68 20.60 7.09
N LEU A 755 -3.33 20.91 5.83
CA LEU A 755 -3.05 19.94 4.77
C LEU A 755 -1.57 19.95 4.37
N ILE A 756 -0.99 21.14 4.16
CA ILE A 756 0.41 21.28 3.69
C ILE A 756 1.44 20.84 4.74
N PRO A 757 1.41 21.30 6.01
CA PRO A 757 2.42 20.90 6.99
C PRO A 757 2.47 19.38 7.24
N PRO A 758 1.33 18.65 7.36
CA PRO A 758 1.34 17.19 7.47
C PRO A 758 1.86 16.48 6.22
N MET A 759 1.55 16.96 5.01
CA MET A 759 2.10 16.39 3.76
C MET A 759 3.62 16.52 3.69
N ILE A 760 4.16 17.69 4.06
CA ILE A 760 5.61 17.91 4.15
C ILE A 760 6.23 16.97 5.19
N CYS A 761 5.60 16.84 6.37
CA CYS A 761 6.10 15.93 7.42
C CYS A 761 6.08 14.47 6.97
N LEU A 762 5.02 14.01 6.31
CA LEU A 762 4.92 12.64 5.79
C LEU A 762 6.09 12.31 4.83
N LEU A 763 6.47 13.26 3.96
CA LEU A 763 7.55 13.10 3.00
C LEU A 763 8.95 13.22 3.63
N LEU A 764 9.17 14.23 4.47
CA LEU A 764 10.48 14.47 5.09
C LEU A 764 10.82 13.43 6.15
N SER A 765 9.84 13.01 6.96
CA SER A 765 10.06 12.01 8.01
C SER A 765 10.44 10.65 7.43
N SER A 766 9.80 10.23 6.33
CA SER A 766 10.10 8.97 5.65
C SER A 766 11.49 8.97 5.01
N THR A 767 11.89 10.08 4.38
CA THR A 767 13.21 10.24 3.75
C THR A 767 14.34 10.30 4.79
N ILE A 768 14.16 11.08 5.87
CA ILE A 768 15.12 11.16 6.98
C ILE A 768 15.26 9.81 7.68
N PHE A 769 14.15 9.10 7.93
CA PHE A 769 14.20 7.76 8.50
C PHE A 769 14.98 6.77 7.62
N MET A 770 14.74 6.78 6.29
CA MET A 770 15.50 5.93 5.35
C MET A 770 17.00 6.26 5.36
N PHE A 771 17.38 7.52 5.53
CA PHE A 771 18.77 7.93 5.63
C PHE A 771 19.44 7.45 6.93
N ILE A 772 18.77 7.65 8.07
CA ILE A 772 19.26 7.21 9.39
C ILE A 772 19.38 5.68 9.44
N SER A 773 18.38 4.96 8.97
CA SER A 773 18.39 3.48 8.95
C SER A 773 19.51 2.90 8.08
N LYS A 774 19.81 3.51 6.91
CA LYS A 774 20.97 3.13 6.09
C LYS A 774 22.30 3.36 6.80
N LYS A 775 22.43 4.42 7.61
CA LYS A 775 23.65 4.67 8.41
C LYS A 775 23.80 3.66 9.54
N LEU A 776 22.72 3.37 10.27
CA LEU A 776 22.69 2.37 11.35
C LEU A 776 22.96 0.94 10.88
N GLN A 777 22.82 0.64 9.58
CA GLN A 777 23.23 -0.64 8.99
C GLN A 777 24.72 -0.70 8.63
N LYS A 778 25.40 0.45 8.54
CA LYS A 778 26.83 0.54 8.21
C LYS A 778 27.74 0.66 9.43
N SER A 779 27.20 1.07 10.58
CA SER A 779 27.85 1.03 11.90
C SER A 779 27.53 -0.29 12.60
#